data_AF-A0A9E4EH80-F1
#
_entry.id   AF-A0A9E4EH80-F1
#
_cell.length_a   1.000
_cell.length_b   1.000
_cell.length_c   1.000
_cell.angle_alpha   90.00
_cell.angle_beta   90.00
_cell.angle_gamma   90.00
#
_symmetry.space_group_name_H-M   'P 1'
#
loop_
_entity.id
_entity.type
_entity.pdbx_description
1 polymer ?
#
loop_
_entity_poly.entity_id
_entity_poly.type
_entity_poly.pdbx_seq_one_letter_code
_entity_poly.pdbx_strand_id
1 'polypeptide(L)'
;MDRYFSEFEELNGDLMSSDPHRFPGLRVSIEGALQKGMPPCGVVTGIGRFENGEGGLKVGAVISNLEFKAGAFDMASAEKFCKLLVTCAEQHLPVVCFISSSGMQTMEGAGALFYDRITRFVRDYDLPVIVFGFGDCTGGAQASFVTHPLVQTYYLSGASMPFAGQIVVPSYLPSDSHLANYLFNVPGSMQGLVKHPFLPDLDDELRAIDSDIPVPQETVEDVVNRVMAGILTQEKPAIAPRRRISEEELYRPIRNMLIHARGCTAVKLIRVAHRHGVRIVLVQSDPDMESVPVDMLRSGDAVVCIGGNTPDESYLNARSVVRIAEDEQVDSLHPGIGFLSENSQFAELVRSHGINFVGPPVASMETMGNKSNAITTAIEHGVPVVPGSHGILTDGDRAADIAAVIGYPVLIKAVHGGGGKGIQVVESADDFHEAFHRVSVEARAAFGNGDVYLERYVTSLRHIEVQILRDTHGNTKVLGLRDCSVQRDKQKVIEESGSTMLPRELEAAVLRHAAALADAVGYVGAGTVEFIYDLDAGEVYFMEMNTRLQVEHPVTEWVSGVDIVGEQLRVGAGESIADLAFGNDGYAIEARINAERVVETASGELVFQPSPGRITDCVLPDEEGIDVIAMAGEGRFVSPYYDSMIAQIIARGPDRASTARRLAEYLDRVRIRGIATNIALVTRILRDEVFLRGDYDTGYLPEFLTRLDADALIAEIAEAAGSGDGAIGRESIVIEDSDELKVLAPSTGILYLTPSPNEPAYVGVGHRVAATQTLCQLEAFKIFTPVHLGDFNPPDQPPLYEPDSEFLVTRINVSGGQQVNAGDLLFVVRPVADD
;
A
#
# COMPACT_ATOMS: atom_id res chain seq x y z
N MET A 1 -25.74 -31.25 11.35
CA MET A 1 -24.55 -32.08 11.56
C MET A 1 -24.86 -33.55 11.25
N ASP A 2 -25.71 -34.20 12.05
CA ASP A 2 -26.08 -35.63 11.93
C ASP A 2 -26.57 -36.10 10.56
N ARG A 3 -27.20 -35.21 9.79
CA ARG A 3 -27.69 -35.52 8.44
C ARG A 3 -26.57 -35.61 7.41
N TYR A 4 -25.57 -34.74 7.52
CA TYR A 4 -24.60 -34.48 6.45
C TYR A 4 -23.20 -34.99 6.76
N PHE A 5 -22.87 -35.27 8.03
CA PHE A 5 -21.51 -35.65 8.40
C PHE A 5 -21.51 -36.91 9.27
N SER A 6 -20.79 -37.94 8.82
CA SER A 6 -20.40 -39.09 9.63
C SER A 6 -18.92 -38.99 10.00
N GLU A 7 -18.48 -39.74 11.02
CA GLU A 7 -17.07 -39.75 11.48
C GLU A 7 -16.50 -38.35 11.77
N PHE A 8 -17.34 -37.43 12.25
CA PHE A 8 -16.91 -36.05 12.50
C PHE A 8 -16.00 -35.96 13.72
N GLU A 9 -14.79 -35.47 13.51
CA GLU A 9 -13.82 -35.10 14.54
C GLU A 9 -13.79 -33.58 14.68
N GLU A 10 -14.26 -33.07 15.83
CA GLU A 10 -14.19 -31.64 16.12
C GLU A 10 -12.74 -31.21 16.35
N LEU A 11 -12.36 -30.11 15.69
CA LEU A 11 -11.02 -29.53 15.82
C LEU A 11 -11.09 -28.21 16.59
N ASN A 12 -10.17 -28.05 17.54
CA ASN A 12 -10.02 -26.85 18.34
C ASN A 12 -11.31 -26.46 19.11
N GLY A 13 -12.10 -27.44 19.55
CA GLY A 13 -13.35 -27.20 20.28
C GLY A 13 -13.16 -26.39 21.58
N ASP A 14 -11.96 -26.42 22.14
CA ASP A 14 -11.51 -25.72 23.34
C ASP A 14 -11.12 -24.24 23.11
N LEU A 15 -10.96 -23.78 21.86
CA LEU A 15 -10.65 -22.38 21.57
C LEU A 15 -11.82 -21.46 21.89
N MET A 16 -11.49 -20.35 22.55
CA MET A 16 -12.42 -19.42 23.19
C MET A 16 -11.87 -17.99 23.04
N SER A 17 -12.76 -17.02 22.81
CA SER A 17 -12.36 -15.61 22.68
C SER A 17 -11.87 -15.06 24.04
N SER A 18 -10.85 -14.20 24.02
CA SER A 18 -10.23 -13.65 25.22
C SER A 18 -11.15 -12.69 25.98
N ASP A 19 -11.36 -12.96 27.28
CA ASP A 19 -12.15 -12.18 28.26
C ASP A 19 -13.67 -12.04 27.98
N PRO A 20 -14.47 -13.09 28.28
CA PRO A 20 -15.91 -13.07 28.09
C PRO A 20 -16.69 -12.03 28.91
N HIS A 21 -16.05 -11.31 29.85
CA HIS A 21 -16.72 -10.33 30.71
C HIS A 21 -16.71 -8.89 30.18
N ARG A 22 -15.92 -8.59 29.13
CA ARG A 22 -15.78 -7.24 28.57
C ARG A 22 -16.71 -6.93 27.38
N PHE A 23 -17.46 -7.89 26.88
CA PHE A 23 -18.42 -7.68 25.79
C PHE A 23 -19.69 -6.94 26.26
N PRO A 24 -19.92 -5.66 25.88
CA PRO A 24 -21.12 -4.93 26.28
C PRO A 24 -22.36 -5.61 25.69
N GLY A 25 -23.28 -6.07 26.56
CA GLY A 25 -24.54 -6.72 26.15
C GLY A 25 -24.52 -8.26 26.01
N LEU A 26 -23.36 -8.93 26.14
CA LEU A 26 -23.23 -10.39 25.94
C LEU A 26 -22.96 -11.19 27.22
N ARG A 27 -22.62 -10.52 28.32
CA ARG A 27 -22.25 -11.13 29.61
C ARG A 27 -23.22 -12.23 30.09
N VAL A 28 -24.52 -11.95 30.10
CA VAL A 28 -25.55 -12.89 30.60
C VAL A 28 -25.64 -14.17 29.73
N SER A 29 -25.40 -14.04 28.42
CA SER A 29 -25.48 -15.17 27.49
C SER A 29 -24.22 -16.03 27.52
N ILE A 30 -23.05 -15.42 27.69
CA ILE A 30 -21.80 -16.15 27.88
C ILE A 30 -21.79 -16.87 29.24
N GLU A 31 -22.21 -16.18 30.31
CA GLU A 31 -22.39 -16.81 31.63
C GLU A 31 -23.40 -17.98 31.57
N GLY A 32 -24.50 -17.84 30.81
CA GLY A 32 -25.49 -18.91 30.62
C GLY A 32 -24.99 -20.11 29.81
N ALA A 33 -24.15 -19.90 28.78
CA ALA A 33 -23.53 -20.97 28.00
C ALA A 33 -22.50 -21.74 28.84
N LEU A 34 -21.64 -21.02 29.56
CA LEU A 34 -20.65 -21.59 30.46
C LEU A 34 -21.30 -22.40 31.60
N GLN A 35 -22.42 -21.93 32.17
CA GLN A 35 -23.19 -22.68 33.18
C GLN A 35 -23.78 -23.98 32.64
N LYS A 36 -24.04 -24.08 31.34
CA LYS A 36 -24.51 -25.30 30.66
C LYS A 36 -23.38 -26.20 30.18
N GLY A 37 -22.12 -25.83 30.44
CA GLY A 37 -20.94 -26.57 29.98
C GLY A 37 -20.68 -26.45 28.47
N MET A 38 -21.24 -25.43 27.81
CA MET A 38 -21.08 -25.21 26.36
C MET A 38 -20.01 -24.14 26.11
N PRO A 39 -19.03 -24.40 25.21
CA PRO A 39 -18.07 -23.38 24.78
C PRO A 39 -18.80 -22.23 24.04
N PRO A 40 -18.75 -20.96 24.53
CA PRO A 40 -19.29 -19.79 23.83
C PRO A 40 -18.48 -19.47 22.56
N CYS A 41 -18.74 -20.20 21.48
CA CYS A 41 -18.16 -19.97 20.16
C CYS A 41 -19.26 -20.05 19.09
N GLY A 42 -19.15 -19.19 18.09
CA GLY A 42 -20.11 -19.02 16.99
C GLY A 42 -20.16 -20.16 15.98
N VAL A 43 -19.10 -20.96 15.89
CA VAL A 43 -18.99 -22.06 14.94
C VAL A 43 -18.40 -23.32 15.57
N VAL A 44 -18.80 -24.46 15.00
CA VAL A 44 -18.17 -25.76 15.19
C VAL A 44 -17.34 -26.05 13.95
N THR A 45 -16.05 -26.32 14.12
CA THR A 45 -15.13 -26.67 13.04
C THR A 45 -14.59 -28.07 13.24
N GLY A 46 -14.42 -28.82 12.16
CA GLY A 46 -13.86 -30.17 12.25
C GLY A 46 -13.68 -30.82 10.90
N ILE A 47 -13.24 -32.08 10.91
CA ILE A 47 -13.14 -32.90 9.71
C ILE A 47 -14.14 -34.03 9.83
N GLY A 48 -14.94 -34.24 8.79
CA GLY A 48 -15.92 -35.32 8.76
C GLY A 48 -16.10 -35.89 7.37
N ARG A 49 -16.80 -37.00 7.27
CA ARG A 49 -17.21 -37.59 5.99
C ARG A 49 -18.59 -37.04 5.62
N PHE A 50 -18.64 -36.22 4.57
CA PHE A 50 -19.86 -35.65 4.03
C PHE A 50 -20.69 -36.72 3.32
N GLU A 51 -21.90 -36.96 3.79
CA GLU A 51 -22.85 -37.95 3.27
C GLU A 51 -23.56 -37.39 2.03
N ASN A 52 -23.16 -37.87 0.86
CA ASN A 52 -23.61 -37.35 -0.44
C ASN A 52 -24.32 -38.39 -1.33
N GLY A 53 -24.62 -39.58 -0.78
CA GLY A 53 -25.21 -40.69 -1.53
C GLY A 53 -24.23 -41.45 -2.45
N GLU A 54 -23.00 -40.97 -2.64
CA GLU A 54 -21.96 -41.55 -3.51
C GLU A 54 -20.75 -42.07 -2.73
N GLY A 55 -20.99 -42.70 -1.58
CA GLY A 55 -19.94 -43.31 -0.75
C GLY A 55 -19.23 -42.37 0.23
N GLY A 56 -19.64 -41.10 0.30
CA GLY A 56 -19.21 -40.13 1.31
C GLY A 56 -17.78 -39.59 1.10
N LEU A 57 -17.62 -38.26 1.23
CA LEU A 57 -16.36 -37.55 0.95
C LEU A 57 -15.76 -36.96 2.23
N LYS A 58 -14.46 -37.12 2.48
CA LYS A 58 -13.80 -36.47 3.61
C LYS A 58 -13.65 -34.97 3.33
N VAL A 59 -14.18 -34.12 4.20
CA VAL A 59 -14.17 -32.66 4.05
C VAL A 59 -13.86 -31.97 5.38
N GLY A 60 -13.28 -30.77 5.31
CA GLY A 60 -13.36 -29.82 6.39
C GLY A 60 -14.77 -29.26 6.48
N ALA A 61 -15.27 -29.07 7.70
CA ALA A 61 -16.64 -28.64 7.93
C ALA A 61 -16.68 -27.49 8.92
N VAL A 62 -17.50 -26.49 8.59
CA VAL A 62 -17.77 -25.31 9.42
C VAL A 62 -19.27 -25.18 9.58
N ILE A 63 -19.75 -25.19 10.80
CA ILE A 63 -21.20 -25.18 11.07
C ILE A 63 -21.49 -24.08 12.08
N SER A 64 -22.38 -23.13 11.75
CA SER A 64 -22.85 -22.13 12.71
C SER A 64 -23.46 -22.82 13.94
N ASN A 65 -22.96 -22.46 15.11
CA ASN A 65 -23.48 -22.92 16.39
C ASN A 65 -24.71 -22.09 16.77
N LEU A 66 -25.90 -22.58 16.41
CA LEU A 66 -27.15 -21.86 16.70
C LEU A 66 -27.46 -21.76 18.19
N GLU A 67 -26.91 -22.65 19.01
CA GLU A 67 -27.10 -22.62 20.47
C GLU A 67 -26.39 -21.41 21.11
N PHE A 68 -25.38 -20.85 20.42
CA PHE A 68 -24.71 -19.62 20.80
C PHE A 68 -25.15 -18.45 19.92
N LYS A 69 -26.10 -17.64 20.44
CA LYS A 69 -26.54 -16.37 19.84
C LYS A 69 -26.83 -16.46 18.33
N ALA A 70 -27.46 -17.55 17.90
CA ALA A 70 -27.80 -17.80 16.49
C ALA A 70 -26.59 -17.68 15.54
N GLY A 71 -25.44 -18.24 15.97
CA GLY A 71 -24.26 -18.41 15.13
C GLY A 71 -23.31 -17.22 15.05
N ALA A 72 -23.34 -16.27 15.99
CA ALA A 72 -22.50 -15.07 15.96
C ALA A 72 -20.98 -15.38 15.92
N PHE A 73 -20.25 -14.85 14.94
CA PHE A 73 -18.78 -15.04 14.82
C PHE A 73 -18.08 -14.17 15.84
N ASP A 74 -17.11 -14.78 16.49
CA ASP A 74 -16.13 -14.12 17.33
C ASP A 74 -14.71 -14.41 16.84
N MET A 75 -13.70 -13.86 17.52
CA MET A 75 -12.29 -14.10 17.21
C MET A 75 -11.92 -15.59 17.29
N ALA A 76 -12.48 -16.33 18.25
CA ALA A 76 -12.30 -17.77 18.32
C ALA A 76 -12.87 -18.49 17.09
N SER A 77 -14.03 -18.06 16.59
CA SER A 77 -14.60 -18.60 15.35
C SER A 77 -13.69 -18.37 14.15
N ALA A 78 -13.09 -17.17 14.04
CA ALA A 78 -12.14 -16.83 12.98
C ALA A 78 -10.84 -17.66 13.07
N GLU A 79 -10.30 -17.82 14.27
CA GLU A 79 -9.10 -18.62 14.51
C GLU A 79 -9.35 -20.10 14.25
N LYS A 80 -10.47 -20.66 14.73
CA LYS A 80 -10.91 -22.03 14.46
C LYS A 80 -10.99 -22.30 12.97
N PHE A 81 -11.59 -21.38 12.22
CA PHE A 81 -11.69 -21.48 10.77
C PHE A 81 -10.34 -21.41 10.08
N CYS A 82 -9.47 -20.46 10.44
CA CYS A 82 -8.12 -20.36 9.85
C CYS A 82 -7.29 -21.62 10.11
N LYS A 83 -7.35 -22.18 11.33
CA LYS A 83 -6.70 -23.44 11.67
C LYS A 83 -7.27 -24.62 10.88
N LEU A 84 -8.58 -24.68 10.70
CA LEU A 84 -9.22 -25.69 9.85
C LEU A 84 -8.72 -25.59 8.41
N LEU A 85 -8.61 -24.39 7.84
CA LEU A 85 -8.06 -24.21 6.47
C LEU A 85 -6.64 -24.73 6.35
N VAL A 86 -5.78 -24.50 7.35
CA VAL A 86 -4.41 -25.04 7.36
C VAL A 86 -4.44 -26.57 7.38
N THR A 87 -5.22 -27.18 8.28
CA THR A 87 -5.33 -28.63 8.36
C THR A 87 -5.92 -29.24 7.08
N CYS A 88 -6.92 -28.58 6.47
CA CYS A 88 -7.51 -29.02 5.21
C CYS A 88 -6.53 -28.88 4.05
N ALA A 89 -5.69 -27.85 4.03
CA ALA A 89 -4.65 -27.68 3.02
C ALA A 89 -3.59 -28.79 3.12
N GLU A 90 -3.13 -29.09 4.35
CA GLU A 90 -2.18 -30.19 4.61
C GLU A 90 -2.76 -31.55 4.17
N GLN A 91 -4.04 -31.79 4.43
CA GLN A 91 -4.73 -33.04 4.10
C GLN A 91 -5.36 -33.07 2.69
N HIS A 92 -5.25 -31.97 1.93
CA HIS A 92 -5.91 -31.78 0.63
C HIS A 92 -7.43 -32.07 0.67
N LEU A 93 -8.12 -31.51 1.67
CA LEU A 93 -9.56 -31.66 1.87
C LEU A 93 -10.30 -30.39 1.46
N PRO A 94 -11.40 -30.47 0.72
CA PRO A 94 -12.26 -29.32 0.48
C PRO A 94 -13.01 -28.92 1.75
N VAL A 95 -13.57 -27.72 1.77
CA VAL A 95 -14.31 -27.21 2.94
C VAL A 95 -15.77 -26.95 2.61
N VAL A 96 -16.67 -27.50 3.42
CA VAL A 96 -18.12 -27.32 3.30
C VAL A 96 -18.65 -26.61 4.54
N CYS A 97 -19.29 -25.46 4.34
CA CYS A 97 -19.78 -24.62 5.43
C CYS A 97 -21.31 -24.52 5.41
N PHE A 98 -21.91 -24.54 6.59
CA PHE A 98 -23.32 -24.21 6.80
C PHE A 98 -23.38 -22.99 7.73
N ILE A 99 -23.74 -21.83 7.20
CA ILE A 99 -23.61 -20.55 7.89
C ILE A 99 -24.98 -19.89 8.06
N SER A 100 -25.25 -19.47 9.29
CA SER A 100 -26.38 -18.61 9.69
C SER A 100 -25.86 -17.52 10.62
N SER A 101 -26.36 -16.30 10.48
CA SER A 101 -25.96 -15.11 11.23
C SER A 101 -27.12 -14.13 11.46
N SER A 102 -27.33 -13.76 12.72
CA SER A 102 -28.34 -12.79 13.16
C SER A 102 -27.71 -11.50 13.71
N GLY A 103 -27.09 -10.70 12.83
CA GLY A 103 -27.06 -9.24 12.96
C GLY A 103 -26.31 -8.67 14.15
N MET A 104 -24.97 -8.84 14.20
CA MET A 104 -24.11 -7.96 14.99
C MET A 104 -22.94 -7.39 14.18
N GLN A 105 -22.62 -6.12 14.45
CA GLN A 105 -21.46 -5.41 13.92
C GLN A 105 -20.15 -6.01 14.46
N THR A 106 -19.16 -6.13 13.59
CA THR A 106 -17.78 -6.46 13.91
C THR A 106 -17.19 -5.38 14.81
N MET A 107 -16.85 -5.71 16.05
CA MET A 107 -16.16 -4.80 16.97
C MET A 107 -14.66 -5.13 17.14
N GLU A 108 -14.12 -6.14 16.44
CA GLU A 108 -12.75 -6.64 16.69
C GLU A 108 -11.97 -7.05 15.42
N GLY A 109 -12.02 -6.28 14.31
CA GLY A 109 -10.98 -6.35 13.24
C GLY A 109 -10.70 -7.69 12.53
N ALA A 110 -11.42 -8.78 12.84
CA ALA A 110 -11.15 -10.14 12.38
C ALA A 110 -11.37 -10.36 10.88
N GLY A 111 -12.16 -9.48 10.25
CA GLY A 111 -12.57 -9.58 8.85
C GLY A 111 -11.41 -9.70 7.88
N ALA A 112 -10.29 -9.04 8.16
CA ALA A 112 -9.10 -9.06 7.30
C ALA A 112 -8.32 -10.38 7.37
N LEU A 113 -8.29 -11.04 8.53
CA LEU A 113 -7.39 -12.18 8.78
C LEU A 113 -7.83 -13.47 8.08
N PHE A 114 -9.11 -13.79 8.03
CA PHE A 114 -9.57 -15.02 7.37
C PHE A 114 -9.84 -14.83 5.87
N TYR A 115 -10.11 -13.60 5.39
CA TYR A 115 -10.38 -13.33 3.97
C TYR A 115 -9.14 -13.61 3.09
N ASP A 116 -7.96 -13.19 3.53
CA ASP A 116 -6.68 -13.55 2.89
C ASP A 116 -6.44 -15.07 2.96
N ARG A 117 -6.76 -15.71 4.09
CA ARG A 117 -6.59 -17.16 4.26
C ARG A 117 -7.50 -17.98 3.36
N ILE A 118 -8.76 -17.59 3.16
CA ILE A 118 -9.66 -18.21 2.17
C ILE A 118 -9.08 -18.03 0.77
N THR A 119 -8.62 -16.82 0.45
CA THR A 119 -8.05 -16.51 -0.87
C THR A 119 -6.85 -17.39 -1.18
N ARG A 120 -5.91 -17.53 -0.24
CA ARG A 120 -4.76 -18.43 -0.36
C ARG A 120 -5.16 -19.89 -0.39
N PHE A 121 -6.10 -20.32 0.46
CA PHE A 121 -6.57 -21.71 0.49
C PHE A 121 -7.15 -22.14 -0.86
N VAL A 122 -8.03 -21.32 -1.46
CA VAL A 122 -8.64 -21.63 -2.75
C VAL A 122 -7.64 -21.49 -3.90
N ARG A 123 -6.76 -20.48 -3.89
CA ARG A 123 -5.83 -20.23 -5.00
C ARG A 123 -4.58 -21.11 -5.00
N ASP A 124 -3.97 -21.30 -3.83
CA ASP A 124 -2.67 -21.95 -3.72
C ASP A 124 -2.82 -23.48 -3.69
N TYR A 125 -3.97 -23.99 -3.21
CA TYR A 125 -4.24 -25.43 -3.09
C TYR A 125 -5.32 -25.94 -4.03
N ASP A 126 -6.01 -25.06 -4.77
CA ASP A 126 -7.11 -25.42 -5.69
C ASP A 126 -8.24 -26.22 -5.01
N LEU A 127 -8.48 -25.97 -3.72
CA LEU A 127 -9.51 -26.63 -2.92
C LEU A 127 -10.73 -25.70 -2.76
N PRO A 128 -11.95 -26.17 -3.06
CA PRO A 128 -13.14 -25.34 -2.97
C PRO A 128 -13.53 -25.12 -1.51
N VAL A 129 -14.06 -23.93 -1.26
CA VAL A 129 -14.85 -23.63 -0.08
C VAL A 129 -16.29 -23.42 -0.55
N ILE A 130 -17.19 -24.31 -0.15
CA ILE A 130 -18.62 -24.25 -0.45
C ILE A 130 -19.33 -23.74 0.79
N VAL A 131 -20.18 -22.73 0.65
CA VAL A 131 -20.96 -22.20 1.78
C VAL A 131 -22.45 -22.25 1.46
N PHE A 132 -23.23 -22.84 2.37
CA PHE A 132 -24.68 -22.82 2.35
C PHE A 132 -25.20 -21.84 3.42
N GLY A 133 -25.72 -20.70 2.99
CA GLY A 133 -26.41 -19.73 3.84
C GLY A 133 -27.82 -20.20 4.19
N PHE A 134 -28.20 -20.13 5.48
CA PHE A 134 -29.53 -20.53 5.93
C PHE A 134 -30.05 -19.71 7.11
N GLY A 135 -31.37 -19.70 7.30
CA GLY A 135 -32.01 -18.88 8.34
C GLY A 135 -31.77 -17.39 8.10
N ASP A 136 -31.32 -16.69 9.13
CA ASP A 136 -30.88 -15.30 9.02
C ASP A 136 -29.44 -15.26 8.49
N CYS A 137 -29.14 -14.39 7.52
CA CYS A 137 -27.79 -14.18 6.98
C CYS A 137 -27.45 -12.68 7.00
N THR A 138 -27.42 -12.10 8.19
CA THR A 138 -27.46 -10.65 8.42
C THR A 138 -26.22 -10.16 9.20
N GLY A 139 -25.51 -9.12 8.72
CA GLY A 139 -24.44 -8.40 9.45
C GLY A 139 -22.97 -8.90 9.33
N GLY A 140 -22.02 -8.04 9.73
CA GLY A 140 -20.62 -8.32 10.09
C GLY A 140 -19.70 -9.09 9.11
N ALA A 141 -18.54 -9.53 9.63
CA ALA A 141 -17.55 -10.37 8.93
C ALA A 141 -18.09 -11.76 8.55
N GLN A 142 -19.23 -12.19 9.10
CA GLN A 142 -19.90 -13.44 8.72
C GLN A 142 -20.64 -13.34 7.40
N ALA A 143 -21.31 -12.21 7.15
CA ALA A 143 -21.83 -11.94 5.82
C ALA A 143 -20.68 -11.93 4.80
N SER A 144 -19.45 -11.58 5.20
CA SER A 144 -18.26 -11.68 4.35
C SER A 144 -17.85 -13.12 4.02
N PHE A 145 -18.19 -14.15 4.82
CA PHE A 145 -17.97 -15.56 4.45
C PHE A 145 -18.85 -15.97 3.28
N VAL A 146 -20.15 -15.70 3.38
CA VAL A 146 -21.13 -16.01 2.34
C VAL A 146 -20.98 -15.10 1.12
N THR A 147 -20.33 -13.94 1.21
CA THR A 147 -20.13 -13.04 0.06
C THR A 147 -18.69 -13.02 -0.48
N HIS A 148 -17.80 -13.89 0.02
CA HIS A 148 -16.42 -13.94 -0.45
C HIS A 148 -16.37 -14.40 -1.93
N PRO A 149 -15.69 -13.69 -2.85
CA PRO A 149 -15.79 -13.91 -4.29
C PRO A 149 -15.16 -15.22 -4.79
N LEU A 150 -14.25 -15.82 -4.01
CA LEU A 150 -13.66 -17.14 -4.30
C LEU A 150 -14.37 -18.29 -3.58
N VAL A 151 -15.39 -17.98 -2.78
CA VAL A 151 -16.21 -18.99 -2.10
C VAL A 151 -17.43 -19.26 -2.96
N GLN A 152 -17.81 -20.53 -3.04
CA GLN A 152 -19.00 -20.93 -3.76
C GLN A 152 -20.21 -20.87 -2.83
N THR A 153 -20.90 -19.73 -2.85
CA THR A 153 -22.02 -19.48 -1.95
C THR A 153 -23.36 -19.79 -2.59
N TYR A 154 -24.11 -20.64 -1.91
CA TYR A 154 -25.48 -20.99 -2.19
C TYR A 154 -26.35 -20.63 -0.98
N TYR A 155 -27.63 -20.37 -1.21
CA TYR A 155 -28.58 -20.13 -0.13
C TYR A 155 -29.71 -21.13 -0.16
N LEU A 156 -30.10 -21.59 1.02
CA LEU A 156 -31.30 -22.40 1.16
C LEU A 156 -32.56 -21.56 0.94
N SER A 157 -33.59 -22.15 0.36
CA SER A 157 -34.92 -21.53 0.28
C SER A 157 -35.36 -20.97 1.62
N GLY A 158 -35.90 -19.76 1.59
CA GLY A 158 -36.39 -19.05 2.77
C GLY A 158 -35.31 -18.33 3.61
N ALA A 159 -34.03 -18.36 3.21
CA ALA A 159 -33.00 -17.58 3.90
C ALA A 159 -33.22 -16.06 3.77
N SER A 160 -32.99 -15.31 4.86
CA SER A 160 -33.20 -13.86 4.99
C SER A 160 -31.89 -13.06 4.84
N MET A 161 -31.90 -11.98 4.05
CA MET A 161 -30.71 -11.19 3.65
C MET A 161 -30.95 -9.65 3.64
N PRO A 162 -31.10 -8.98 4.79
CA PRO A 162 -31.42 -7.55 4.89
C PRO A 162 -30.21 -6.59 4.79
N PHE A 163 -28.95 -7.05 4.92
CA PHE A 163 -27.76 -6.16 4.99
C PHE A 163 -26.96 -6.01 3.69
N ALA A 164 -27.28 -6.72 2.60
CA ALA A 164 -26.64 -6.55 1.29
C ALA A 164 -27.22 -5.35 0.50
N GLY A 165 -27.45 -4.23 1.20
CA GLY A 165 -28.22 -3.07 0.73
C GLY A 165 -27.76 -2.50 -0.61
N GLN A 166 -28.70 -2.01 -1.42
CA GLN A 166 -28.63 -1.31 -2.74
C GLN A 166 -27.70 -1.86 -3.85
N ILE A 167 -26.59 -2.53 -3.52
CA ILE A 167 -25.67 -3.22 -4.43
C ILE A 167 -26.32 -4.48 -5.01
N VAL A 168 -27.29 -5.09 -4.33
CA VAL A 168 -27.97 -6.33 -4.80
C VAL A 168 -29.50 -6.20 -4.90
N VAL A 169 -30.11 -5.21 -4.26
CA VAL A 169 -31.57 -4.99 -4.25
C VAL A 169 -31.91 -3.69 -5.00
N PRO A 170 -32.45 -3.77 -6.22
CA PRO A 170 -32.91 -2.58 -6.95
C PRO A 170 -34.07 -1.87 -6.23
N SER A 171 -34.22 -0.57 -6.49
CA SER A 171 -35.23 0.33 -5.89
C SER A 171 -36.70 0.01 -6.18
N TYR A 172 -36.99 -1.10 -6.88
CA TYR A 172 -38.35 -1.53 -7.24
C TYR A 172 -38.90 -2.71 -6.42
N LEU A 173 -38.09 -3.29 -5.51
CA LEU A 173 -38.58 -4.32 -4.59
C LEU A 173 -39.22 -3.67 -3.34
N PRO A 174 -40.32 -4.21 -2.80
CA PRO A 174 -40.90 -3.73 -1.53
C PRO A 174 -39.84 -3.73 -0.43
N SER A 175 -39.84 -2.73 0.46
CA SER A 175 -38.88 -2.55 1.56
C SER A 175 -38.74 -3.74 2.51
N ASP A 176 -39.63 -4.74 2.38
CA ASP A 176 -39.80 -5.85 3.31
C ASP A 176 -39.39 -7.20 2.66
N SER A 177 -38.97 -7.23 1.39
CA SER A 177 -38.66 -8.46 0.65
C SER A 177 -37.15 -8.75 0.62
N HIS A 178 -36.66 -9.47 1.64
CA HIS A 178 -35.25 -9.83 1.81
C HIS A 178 -34.96 -11.34 1.67
N LEU A 179 -35.82 -12.10 0.99
CA LEU A 179 -35.66 -13.56 0.86
C LEU A 179 -34.74 -13.94 -0.29
N ALA A 180 -33.90 -14.96 -0.08
CA ALA A 180 -33.00 -15.53 -1.08
C ALA A 180 -33.71 -15.92 -2.39
N ASN A 181 -34.93 -16.42 -2.30
CA ASN A 181 -35.72 -16.82 -3.47
C ASN A 181 -35.96 -15.64 -4.43
N TYR A 182 -36.20 -14.42 -3.94
CA TYR A 182 -36.39 -13.25 -4.81
C TYR A 182 -35.07 -12.73 -5.38
N LEU A 183 -34.00 -12.79 -4.59
CA LEU A 183 -32.69 -12.30 -5.01
C LEU A 183 -32.08 -13.17 -6.09
N PHE A 184 -32.32 -14.49 -6.08
CA PHE A 184 -31.83 -15.42 -7.10
C PHE A 184 -32.19 -15.02 -8.55
N ASN A 185 -33.33 -14.34 -8.76
CA ASN A 185 -33.73 -13.89 -10.09
C ASN A 185 -32.94 -12.68 -10.61
N VAL A 186 -32.11 -12.05 -9.77
CA VAL A 186 -31.27 -10.92 -10.15
C VAL A 186 -29.92 -11.45 -10.62
N PRO A 187 -29.52 -11.24 -11.90
CA PRO A 187 -28.23 -11.71 -12.39
C PRO A 187 -27.07 -11.19 -11.54
N GLY A 188 -26.22 -12.10 -11.04
CA GLY A 188 -25.04 -11.76 -10.25
C GLY A 188 -25.25 -11.59 -8.74
N SER A 189 -26.47 -11.78 -8.23
CA SER A 189 -26.77 -11.64 -6.79
C SER A 189 -26.27 -12.81 -5.93
N MET A 190 -26.34 -14.05 -6.45
CA MET A 190 -25.90 -15.28 -5.79
C MET A 190 -25.73 -16.40 -6.81
N GLN A 191 -24.94 -17.44 -6.49
CA GLN A 191 -24.63 -18.52 -7.44
C GLN A 191 -25.81 -19.47 -7.69
N GLY A 192 -26.69 -19.66 -6.70
CA GLY A 192 -27.83 -20.55 -6.84
C GLY A 192 -28.68 -20.70 -5.58
N LEU A 193 -29.97 -20.94 -5.79
CA LEU A 193 -30.93 -21.29 -4.75
C LEU A 193 -30.99 -22.81 -4.57
N VAL A 194 -30.93 -23.27 -3.33
CA VAL A 194 -30.84 -24.70 -2.97
C VAL A 194 -32.02 -25.11 -2.09
N LYS A 195 -32.51 -26.34 -2.26
CA LYS A 195 -33.64 -26.85 -1.51
C LYS A 195 -33.35 -26.87 0.00
N HIS A 196 -34.29 -26.37 0.80
CA HIS A 196 -34.15 -26.41 2.24
C HIS A 196 -34.27 -27.86 2.75
N PRO A 197 -33.20 -28.46 3.30
CA PRO A 197 -33.18 -29.90 3.55
C PRO A 197 -33.98 -30.29 4.79
N PHE A 198 -34.25 -29.35 5.68
CA PHE A 198 -34.99 -29.59 6.93
C PHE A 198 -36.47 -29.16 6.87
N LEU A 199 -36.89 -28.48 5.79
CA LEU A 199 -38.25 -27.98 5.62
C LEU A 199 -38.71 -28.33 4.19
N PRO A 200 -39.11 -29.59 3.94
CA PRO A 200 -39.33 -30.09 2.58
C PRO A 200 -40.51 -29.44 1.87
N ASP A 201 -41.49 -28.92 2.62
CA ASP A 201 -42.72 -28.30 2.12
C ASP A 201 -42.62 -26.76 2.04
N LEU A 202 -41.48 -26.17 2.45
CA LEU A 202 -41.32 -24.70 2.54
C LEU A 202 -41.53 -23.99 1.20
N ASP A 203 -41.03 -24.58 0.11
CA ASP A 203 -41.18 -23.99 -1.23
C ASP A 203 -42.65 -23.95 -1.67
N ASP A 204 -43.43 -24.97 -1.31
CA ASP A 204 -44.87 -25.02 -1.59
C ASP A 204 -45.64 -24.00 -0.73
N GLU A 205 -45.25 -23.85 0.54
CA GLU A 205 -45.80 -22.82 1.44
C GLU A 205 -45.50 -21.39 0.96
N LEU A 206 -44.26 -21.13 0.51
CA LEU A 206 -43.89 -19.85 -0.07
C LEU A 206 -44.66 -19.57 -1.36
N ARG A 207 -44.87 -20.59 -2.21
CA ARG A 207 -45.66 -20.47 -3.44
C ARG A 207 -47.16 -20.26 -3.21
N ALA A 208 -47.69 -20.75 -2.10
CA ALA A 208 -49.07 -20.47 -1.71
C ALA A 208 -49.28 -19.00 -1.35
N ILE A 209 -48.22 -18.31 -0.91
CA ILE A 209 -48.22 -16.87 -0.61
C ILE A 209 -47.99 -16.06 -1.89
N ASP A 210 -46.98 -16.43 -2.67
CA ASP A 210 -46.65 -15.81 -3.96
C ASP A 210 -46.29 -16.88 -4.99
N SER A 211 -47.17 -17.08 -5.98
CA SER A 211 -46.98 -18.11 -7.01
C SER A 211 -45.75 -17.88 -7.89
N ASP A 212 -45.25 -16.65 -7.96
CA ASP A 212 -44.12 -16.26 -8.80
C ASP A 212 -42.77 -16.45 -8.08
N ILE A 213 -42.77 -16.89 -6.82
CA ILE A 213 -41.54 -17.16 -6.08
C ILE A 213 -40.74 -18.31 -6.73
N PRO A 214 -39.44 -18.12 -6.99
CA PRO A 214 -38.60 -19.18 -7.54
C PRO A 214 -38.45 -20.37 -6.59
N VAL A 215 -38.40 -21.56 -7.18
CA VAL A 215 -38.20 -22.83 -6.48
C VAL A 215 -36.83 -23.39 -6.87
N PRO A 216 -36.02 -23.82 -5.88
CA PRO A 216 -34.71 -24.41 -6.13
C PRO A 216 -34.84 -25.72 -6.92
N GLN A 217 -33.83 -26.00 -7.73
CA GLN A 217 -33.74 -27.24 -8.53
C GLN A 217 -32.69 -28.21 -8.02
N GLU A 218 -31.75 -27.75 -7.19
CA GLU A 218 -30.65 -28.54 -6.64
C GLU A 218 -30.82 -28.75 -5.13
N THR A 219 -30.40 -29.91 -4.63
CA THR A 219 -30.20 -30.18 -3.20
C THR A 219 -28.77 -29.82 -2.77
N VAL A 220 -28.50 -29.80 -1.46
CA VAL A 220 -27.15 -29.58 -0.92
C VAL A 220 -26.20 -30.67 -1.43
N GLU A 221 -26.69 -31.92 -1.46
CA GLU A 221 -26.00 -33.09 -1.98
C GLU A 221 -25.65 -32.92 -3.47
N ASP A 222 -26.60 -32.45 -4.29
CA ASP A 222 -26.36 -32.20 -5.72
C ASP A 222 -25.28 -31.14 -5.96
N VAL A 223 -25.33 -30.04 -5.19
CA VAL A 223 -24.33 -28.96 -5.29
C VAL A 223 -22.95 -29.48 -4.89
N VAL A 224 -22.83 -30.16 -3.75
CA VAL A 224 -21.55 -30.71 -3.31
C VAL A 224 -21.04 -31.72 -4.34
N ASN A 225 -21.88 -32.64 -4.84
CA ASN A 225 -21.48 -33.60 -5.86
C ASN A 225 -21.04 -32.93 -7.16
N ARG A 226 -21.75 -31.91 -7.63
CA ARG A 226 -21.40 -31.14 -8.83
C ARG A 226 -20.06 -30.43 -8.68
N VAL A 227 -19.84 -29.77 -7.55
CA VAL A 227 -18.59 -29.06 -7.27
C VAL A 227 -17.42 -30.05 -7.12
N MET A 228 -17.65 -31.19 -6.48
CA MET A 228 -16.61 -32.21 -6.24
C MET A 228 -16.35 -33.12 -7.45
N ALA A 229 -17.32 -33.31 -8.34
CA ALA A 229 -17.13 -34.03 -9.61
C ALA A 229 -16.12 -33.33 -10.53
N GLY A 230 -15.94 -32.01 -10.36
CA GLY A 230 -14.86 -31.24 -10.99
C GLY A 230 -13.45 -31.51 -10.41
N ILE A 231 -13.34 -32.24 -9.29
CA ILE A 231 -12.10 -32.36 -8.48
C ILE A 231 -11.64 -33.83 -8.37
N LEU A 232 -12.54 -34.81 -8.44
CA LEU A 232 -12.23 -36.24 -8.25
C LEU A 232 -11.74 -36.98 -9.51
N THR A 233 -11.60 -36.29 -10.64
CA THR A 233 -10.81 -36.82 -11.76
C THR A 233 -9.42 -36.20 -11.71
N GLN A 234 -8.42 -37.01 -11.32
CA GLN A 234 -7.03 -36.75 -11.67
C GLN A 234 -6.87 -36.91 -13.19
N GLU A 235 -7.36 -35.92 -13.91
CA GLU A 235 -6.77 -35.34 -15.10
C GLU A 235 -7.07 -33.86 -14.92
N LYS A 236 -6.02 -33.01 -14.95
CA LYS A 236 -6.15 -31.55 -14.89
C LYS A 236 -7.48 -31.15 -15.56
N PRO A 237 -8.42 -30.52 -14.85
CA PRO A 237 -9.53 -29.88 -15.53
C PRO A 237 -8.86 -28.95 -16.53
N ALA A 238 -9.07 -29.22 -17.81
CA ALA A 238 -8.88 -28.20 -18.79
C ALA A 238 -9.81 -27.08 -18.32
N ILE A 239 -9.23 -26.05 -17.69
CA ILE A 239 -9.73 -24.69 -17.81
C ILE A 239 -10.15 -24.64 -19.27
N ALA A 240 -11.46 -24.55 -19.55
CA ALA A 240 -11.90 -24.27 -20.92
C ALA A 240 -11.01 -23.13 -21.33
N PRO A 241 -10.05 -23.32 -22.27
CA PRO A 241 -8.80 -22.59 -22.25
C PRO A 241 -9.18 -21.13 -22.08
N ARG A 242 -8.89 -20.55 -20.90
CA ARG A 242 -8.86 -19.10 -20.79
C ARG A 242 -7.99 -18.76 -21.96
N ARG A 243 -8.59 -18.18 -23.01
CA ARG A 243 -7.93 -17.99 -24.30
C ARG A 243 -6.52 -17.59 -23.94
N ARG A 244 -5.53 -18.44 -24.23
CA ARG A 244 -4.17 -18.19 -23.76
C ARG A 244 -3.76 -17.01 -24.61
N ILE A 245 -3.95 -15.81 -24.05
CA ILE A 245 -3.85 -14.58 -24.81
C ILE A 245 -2.39 -14.54 -25.21
N SER A 246 -2.14 -14.74 -26.50
CA SER A 246 -0.78 -14.77 -26.99
C SER A 246 -0.17 -13.40 -26.72
N GLU A 247 1.15 -13.34 -26.58
CA GLU A 247 1.83 -12.04 -26.49
C GLU A 247 1.47 -11.15 -27.70
N GLU A 248 1.28 -11.74 -28.88
CA GLU A 248 0.80 -11.06 -30.09
C GLU A 248 -0.61 -10.45 -29.93
N GLU A 249 -1.46 -11.02 -29.08
CA GLU A 249 -2.80 -10.48 -28.79
C GLU A 249 -2.77 -9.33 -27.76
N LEU A 250 -1.74 -9.28 -26.90
CA LEU A 250 -1.52 -8.22 -25.91
C LEU A 250 -0.77 -7.03 -26.51
N TYR A 251 0.32 -7.28 -27.24
CA TYR A 251 1.15 -6.25 -27.88
C TYR A 251 0.52 -5.77 -29.19
N ARG A 252 -0.47 -4.87 -29.06
CA ARG A 252 -1.27 -4.33 -30.17
C ARG A 252 -1.39 -2.81 -30.05
N PRO A 253 -1.78 -2.09 -31.12
CA PRO A 253 -1.92 -0.64 -31.06
C PRO A 253 -2.79 -0.17 -29.89
N ILE A 254 -2.21 0.66 -29.02
CA ILE A 254 -2.87 1.20 -27.83
C ILE A 254 -3.81 2.33 -28.27
N ARG A 255 -5.10 2.22 -27.94
CA ARG A 255 -6.11 3.22 -28.33
C ARG A 255 -6.90 3.75 -27.15
N ASN A 256 -7.24 2.89 -26.19
CA ASN A 256 -7.97 3.20 -24.97
C ASN A 256 -7.19 2.62 -23.79
N MET A 257 -6.57 3.50 -23.01
CA MET A 257 -5.64 3.10 -21.95
C MET A 257 -6.14 3.55 -20.58
N LEU A 258 -6.17 2.63 -19.63
CA LEU A 258 -6.34 2.96 -18.23
C LEU A 258 -5.02 3.47 -17.65
N ILE A 259 -5.04 4.66 -17.06
CA ILE A 259 -3.90 5.19 -16.30
C ILE A 259 -4.14 4.88 -14.83
N HIS A 260 -3.39 3.90 -14.31
CA HIS A 260 -3.40 3.53 -12.89
C HIS A 260 -2.29 4.31 -12.17
N ALA A 261 -2.51 5.62 -12.03
CA ALA A 261 -1.56 6.54 -11.41
C ALA A 261 -2.29 7.77 -10.86
N ARG A 262 -1.63 8.48 -9.95
CA ARG A 262 -2.07 9.76 -9.42
C ARG A 262 -0.93 10.78 -9.40
N GLY A 263 -1.23 12.01 -8.97
CA GLY A 263 -0.22 13.07 -8.80
C GLY A 263 0.59 13.37 -10.08
N CYS A 264 1.87 13.70 -9.90
CA CYS A 264 2.78 14.07 -11.00
C CYS A 264 2.92 12.95 -12.05
N THR A 265 2.91 11.68 -11.63
CA THR A 265 2.96 10.54 -12.56
C THR A 265 1.76 10.54 -13.51
N ALA A 266 0.55 10.74 -12.99
CA ALA A 266 -0.65 10.84 -13.83
C ALA A 266 -0.56 12.03 -14.81
N VAL A 267 -0.08 13.19 -14.36
CA VAL A 267 0.15 14.37 -15.23
C VAL A 267 1.05 14.02 -16.41
N LYS A 268 2.20 13.39 -16.16
CA LYS A 268 3.13 12.98 -17.21
C LYS A 268 2.51 11.97 -18.18
N LEU A 269 1.86 10.93 -17.66
CA LEU A 269 1.24 9.89 -18.49
C LEU A 269 0.11 10.45 -19.36
N ILE A 270 -0.74 11.32 -18.81
CA ILE A 270 -1.82 11.97 -19.56
C ILE A 270 -1.26 12.85 -20.69
N ARG A 271 -0.25 13.69 -20.37
CA ARG A 271 0.41 14.56 -21.34
C ARG A 271 0.95 13.75 -22.52
N VAL A 272 1.60 12.63 -22.26
CA VAL A 272 2.18 11.77 -23.30
C VAL A 272 1.11 11.00 -24.07
N ALA A 273 0.16 10.36 -23.38
CA ALA A 273 -0.94 9.63 -24.01
C ALA A 273 -1.72 10.49 -25.00
N HIS A 274 -2.01 11.75 -24.64
CA HIS A 274 -2.66 12.72 -25.53
C HIS A 274 -1.84 13.08 -26.77
N ARG A 275 -0.51 13.20 -26.66
CA ARG A 275 0.37 13.42 -27.82
C ARG A 275 0.34 12.25 -28.80
N HIS A 276 0.16 11.04 -28.27
CA HIS A 276 0.04 9.81 -29.06
C HIS A 276 -1.40 9.50 -29.51
N GLY A 277 -2.38 10.38 -29.22
CA GLY A 277 -3.77 10.20 -29.63
C GLY A 277 -4.48 9.04 -28.93
N VAL A 278 -4.01 8.65 -27.74
CA VAL A 278 -4.59 7.59 -26.91
C VAL A 278 -5.72 8.18 -26.06
N ARG A 279 -6.90 7.56 -26.09
CA ARG A 279 -8.00 7.84 -25.15
C ARG A 279 -7.63 7.33 -23.77
N ILE A 280 -7.97 8.10 -22.74
CA ILE A 280 -7.59 7.82 -21.36
C ILE A 280 -8.82 7.47 -20.53
N VAL A 281 -8.67 6.44 -19.69
CA VAL A 281 -9.51 6.21 -18.53
C VAL A 281 -8.63 6.41 -17.30
N LEU A 282 -8.83 7.51 -16.59
CA LEU A 282 -8.08 7.82 -15.38
C LEU A 282 -8.83 7.28 -14.18
N VAL A 283 -8.18 6.46 -13.36
CA VAL A 283 -8.75 6.00 -12.10
C VAL A 283 -8.24 6.85 -10.94
N GLN A 284 -9.14 7.31 -10.08
CA GLN A 284 -8.82 8.16 -8.93
C GLN A 284 -9.53 7.64 -7.67
N SER A 285 -8.91 7.84 -6.52
CA SER A 285 -9.57 7.69 -5.21
C SER A 285 -10.49 8.87 -4.92
N ASP A 286 -11.32 8.75 -3.88
CA ASP A 286 -12.23 9.84 -3.45
C ASP A 286 -11.51 11.19 -3.27
N PRO A 287 -10.35 11.29 -2.58
CA PRO A 287 -9.65 12.57 -2.39
C PRO A 287 -8.97 13.12 -3.65
N ASP A 288 -8.74 12.31 -4.69
CA ASP A 288 -8.06 12.75 -5.92
C ASP A 288 -9.05 13.09 -7.06
N MET A 289 -10.37 12.97 -6.85
CA MET A 289 -11.39 13.26 -7.88
C MET A 289 -11.41 14.72 -8.37
N GLU A 290 -10.85 15.66 -7.60
CA GLU A 290 -10.72 17.07 -7.97
C GLU A 290 -9.26 17.50 -8.24
N SER A 291 -8.38 16.53 -8.52
CA SER A 291 -6.95 16.76 -8.74
C SER A 291 -6.62 17.33 -10.13
N VAL A 292 -5.43 17.91 -10.28
CA VAL A 292 -4.94 18.45 -11.57
C VAL A 292 -4.97 17.42 -12.71
N PRO A 293 -4.58 16.13 -12.52
CA PRO A 293 -4.76 15.10 -13.54
C PRO A 293 -6.18 15.02 -14.11
N VAL A 294 -7.23 15.23 -13.30
CA VAL A 294 -8.62 15.19 -13.75
C VAL A 294 -8.94 16.36 -14.68
N ASP A 295 -8.41 17.56 -14.39
CA ASP A 295 -8.61 18.74 -15.25
C ASP A 295 -7.95 18.59 -16.63
N MET A 296 -6.91 17.76 -16.72
CA MET A 296 -6.17 17.55 -17.97
C MET A 296 -6.94 16.70 -18.97
N LEU A 297 -7.96 15.95 -18.52
CA LEU A 297 -8.76 15.07 -19.36
C LEU A 297 -9.51 15.85 -20.45
N ARG A 298 -9.55 15.30 -21.65
CA ARG A 298 -10.18 15.92 -22.83
C ARG A 298 -11.54 15.30 -23.11
N SER A 299 -12.25 15.90 -24.07
CA SER A 299 -13.47 15.29 -24.60
C SER A 299 -13.16 13.90 -25.16
N GLY A 300 -13.84 12.89 -24.62
CA GLY A 300 -13.63 11.49 -24.98
C GLY A 300 -12.81 10.71 -23.96
N ASP A 301 -12.13 11.34 -23.00
CA ASP A 301 -11.54 10.65 -21.85
C ASP A 301 -12.58 10.42 -20.75
N ALA A 302 -12.25 9.58 -19.77
CA ALA A 302 -13.08 9.33 -18.60
C ALA A 302 -12.26 9.39 -17.31
N VAL A 303 -12.91 9.81 -16.22
CA VAL A 303 -12.42 9.62 -14.85
C VAL A 303 -13.38 8.70 -14.12
N VAL A 304 -12.84 7.68 -13.45
CA VAL A 304 -13.62 6.71 -12.67
C VAL A 304 -13.12 6.69 -11.24
N CYS A 305 -14.05 6.81 -10.29
CA CYS A 305 -13.71 6.67 -8.89
C CYS A 305 -13.50 5.19 -8.54
N ILE A 306 -12.34 4.85 -7.98
CA ILE A 306 -12.03 3.53 -7.41
C ILE A 306 -12.73 3.36 -6.06
N GLY A 307 -12.98 4.48 -5.36
CA GLY A 307 -13.50 4.55 -4.00
C GLY A 307 -12.41 4.44 -2.94
N GLY A 308 -12.70 4.95 -1.74
CA GLY A 308 -11.79 4.92 -0.60
C GLY A 308 -10.83 6.10 -0.55
N ASN A 309 -10.22 6.28 0.61
CA ASN A 309 -9.34 7.42 0.89
C ASN A 309 -7.87 7.00 0.98
N THR A 310 -7.61 5.79 1.48
CA THR A 310 -6.26 5.27 1.68
C THR A 310 -5.78 4.47 0.46
N PRO A 311 -4.46 4.28 0.28
CA PRO A 311 -3.93 3.41 -0.77
C PRO A 311 -4.53 2.00 -0.77
N ASP A 312 -4.71 1.38 0.40
CA ASP A 312 -5.23 0.00 0.54
C ASP A 312 -6.68 -0.13 0.07
N GLU A 313 -7.51 0.87 0.35
CA GLU A 313 -8.90 0.91 -0.10
C GLU A 313 -9.02 1.17 -1.61
N SER A 314 -8.05 1.92 -2.18
CA SER A 314 -8.10 2.47 -3.54
C SER A 314 -7.05 1.86 -4.49
N TYR A 315 -5.90 2.51 -4.67
CA TYR A 315 -4.88 2.17 -5.68
C TYR A 315 -4.17 0.81 -5.47
N LEU A 316 -4.29 0.20 -4.30
CA LEU A 316 -3.80 -1.17 -4.04
C LEU A 316 -4.89 -2.23 -4.23
N ASN A 317 -6.13 -1.83 -4.51
CA ASN A 317 -7.23 -2.73 -4.81
C ASN A 317 -7.19 -3.19 -6.27
N ALA A 318 -6.29 -4.13 -6.55
CA ALA A 318 -6.07 -4.74 -7.87
C ALA A 318 -7.36 -5.19 -8.57
N ARG A 319 -8.34 -5.73 -7.83
CA ARG A 319 -9.61 -6.23 -8.40
C ARG A 319 -10.50 -5.09 -8.86
N SER A 320 -10.64 -4.03 -8.07
CA SER A 320 -11.42 -2.86 -8.47
C SER A 320 -10.84 -2.22 -9.72
N VAL A 321 -9.50 -2.08 -9.79
CA VAL A 321 -8.83 -1.51 -10.96
C VAL A 321 -9.07 -2.34 -12.23
N VAL A 322 -8.91 -3.66 -12.15
CA VAL A 322 -9.18 -4.56 -13.29
C VAL A 322 -10.65 -4.52 -13.67
N ARG A 323 -11.57 -4.47 -12.71
CA ARG A 323 -13.00 -4.40 -12.99
C ARG A 323 -13.37 -3.12 -13.75
N ILE A 324 -12.84 -1.98 -13.31
CA ILE A 324 -13.01 -0.70 -14.01
C ILE A 324 -12.44 -0.79 -15.43
N ALA A 325 -11.27 -1.40 -15.59
CA ALA A 325 -10.65 -1.61 -16.90
C ALA A 325 -11.57 -2.40 -17.86
N GLU A 326 -12.21 -3.46 -17.37
CA GLU A 326 -13.16 -4.27 -18.14
C GLU A 326 -14.44 -3.50 -18.48
N ASP A 327 -15.04 -2.83 -17.50
CA ASP A 327 -16.30 -2.10 -17.66
C ASP A 327 -16.13 -0.89 -18.61
N GLU A 328 -14.96 -0.24 -18.58
CA GLU A 328 -14.57 0.85 -19.50
C GLU A 328 -13.95 0.36 -20.82
N GLN A 329 -13.87 -0.97 -21.00
CA GLN A 329 -13.41 -1.63 -22.22
C GLN A 329 -12.04 -1.11 -22.70
N VAL A 330 -11.10 -0.94 -21.78
CA VAL A 330 -9.75 -0.50 -22.12
C VAL A 330 -8.98 -1.63 -22.78
N ASP A 331 -8.11 -1.28 -23.74
CA ASP A 331 -7.23 -2.27 -24.39
C ASP A 331 -5.89 -2.44 -23.65
N SER A 332 -5.48 -1.41 -22.90
CA SER A 332 -4.18 -1.34 -22.22
C SER A 332 -4.30 -0.66 -20.86
N LEU A 333 -3.36 -0.95 -19.96
CA LEU A 333 -3.23 -0.35 -18.65
C LEU A 333 -1.77 0.07 -18.45
N HIS A 334 -1.55 1.35 -18.15
CA HIS A 334 -0.25 1.84 -17.70
C HIS A 334 -0.25 1.94 -16.17
N PRO A 335 0.64 1.22 -15.48
CA PRO A 335 0.56 1.07 -14.02
C PRO A 335 1.20 2.22 -13.22
N GLY A 336 1.63 3.29 -13.90
CA GLY A 336 2.38 4.38 -13.28
C GLY A 336 3.67 3.96 -12.58
N ILE A 337 3.91 4.63 -11.44
CA ILE A 337 5.07 4.47 -10.55
C ILE A 337 4.50 4.22 -9.15
N GLY A 338 5.02 3.23 -8.44
CA GLY A 338 4.50 2.81 -7.13
C GLY A 338 3.22 1.98 -7.22
N PHE A 339 2.49 1.86 -6.11
CA PHE A 339 1.29 1.03 -5.99
C PHE A 339 1.49 -0.40 -6.53
N LEU A 340 0.77 -0.76 -7.59
CA LEU A 340 0.78 -2.10 -8.19
C LEU A 340 1.73 -2.23 -9.39
N SER A 341 2.54 -1.20 -9.71
CA SER A 341 3.43 -1.21 -10.89
C SER A 341 4.52 -2.27 -10.88
N GLU A 342 4.97 -2.70 -9.71
CA GLU A 342 5.96 -3.78 -9.55
C GLU A 342 5.31 -5.08 -9.04
N ASN A 343 3.98 -5.13 -8.98
CA ASN A 343 3.26 -6.31 -8.53
C ASN A 343 3.05 -7.29 -9.70
N SER A 344 3.86 -8.34 -9.74
CA SER A 344 3.79 -9.38 -10.79
C SER A 344 2.41 -10.06 -10.86
N GLN A 345 1.75 -10.26 -9.72
CA GLN A 345 0.41 -10.87 -9.67
C GLN A 345 -0.66 -9.94 -10.25
N PHE A 346 -0.51 -8.63 -10.09
CA PHE A 346 -1.39 -7.65 -10.72
C PHE A 346 -1.17 -7.61 -12.23
N ALA A 347 0.08 -7.62 -12.69
CA ALA A 347 0.40 -7.70 -14.12
C ALA A 347 -0.18 -8.97 -14.77
N GLU A 348 -0.07 -10.13 -14.10
CA GLU A 348 -0.70 -11.39 -14.53
C GLU A 348 -2.23 -11.27 -14.55
N LEU A 349 -2.82 -10.66 -13.51
CA LEU A 349 -4.26 -10.45 -13.44
C LEU A 349 -4.76 -9.61 -14.61
N VAL A 350 -4.13 -8.47 -14.89
CA VAL A 350 -4.46 -7.58 -16.02
C VAL A 350 -4.36 -8.33 -17.36
N ARG A 351 -3.23 -9.02 -17.59
CA ARG A 351 -2.98 -9.80 -18.81
C ARG A 351 -4.00 -10.92 -19.00
N SER A 352 -4.39 -11.61 -17.93
CA SER A 352 -5.36 -12.72 -17.99
C SER A 352 -6.78 -12.29 -18.39
N HIS A 353 -7.10 -10.99 -18.28
CA HIS A 353 -8.36 -10.40 -18.75
C HIS A 353 -8.23 -9.76 -20.15
N GLY A 354 -7.10 -9.96 -20.83
CA GLY A 354 -6.89 -9.49 -22.20
C GLY A 354 -6.60 -8.01 -22.34
N ILE A 355 -6.18 -7.38 -21.25
CA ILE A 355 -5.71 -6.00 -21.20
C ILE A 355 -4.18 -6.02 -21.25
N ASN A 356 -3.60 -5.19 -22.11
CA ASN A 356 -2.15 -5.06 -22.20
C ASN A 356 -1.60 -4.33 -20.97
N PHE A 357 -0.74 -5.00 -20.20
CA PHE A 357 0.01 -4.34 -19.14
C PHE A 357 1.23 -3.63 -19.75
N VAL A 358 1.23 -2.29 -19.79
CA VAL A 358 2.32 -1.48 -20.35
C VAL A 358 3.51 -1.48 -19.39
N GLY A 359 4.27 -2.58 -19.43
CA GLY A 359 5.39 -2.87 -18.54
C GLY A 359 6.00 -4.24 -18.83
N PRO A 360 6.95 -4.69 -18.01
CA PRO A 360 7.68 -5.93 -18.26
C PRO A 360 6.82 -7.20 -18.19
N PRO A 361 7.30 -8.33 -18.70
CA PRO A 361 6.68 -9.63 -18.53
C PRO A 361 6.69 -10.05 -17.05
N VAL A 362 5.66 -10.80 -16.63
CA VAL A 362 5.49 -11.27 -15.24
C VAL A 362 6.73 -12.02 -14.75
N ALA A 363 7.31 -12.87 -15.59
CA ALA A 363 8.52 -13.62 -15.26
C ALA A 363 9.70 -12.71 -14.90
N SER A 364 9.95 -11.65 -15.69
CA SER A 364 11.03 -10.69 -15.41
C SER A 364 10.77 -9.92 -14.10
N MET A 365 9.51 -9.58 -13.82
CA MET A 365 9.11 -8.95 -12.57
C MET A 365 9.33 -9.86 -11.36
N GLU A 366 9.01 -11.16 -11.46
CA GLU A 366 9.22 -12.13 -10.39
C GLU A 366 10.70 -12.39 -10.11
N THR A 367 11.52 -12.49 -11.18
CA THR A 367 12.97 -12.68 -11.05
C THR A 367 13.63 -11.48 -10.39
N MET A 368 13.32 -10.26 -10.86
CA MET A 368 14.02 -9.05 -10.42
C MET A 368 13.39 -8.39 -9.18
N GLY A 369 12.09 -8.60 -8.93
CA GLY A 369 11.39 -8.11 -7.74
C GLY A 369 11.73 -8.87 -6.46
N ASN A 370 12.24 -10.11 -6.57
CA ASN A 370 12.79 -10.84 -5.43
C ASN A 370 14.29 -10.57 -5.30
N LYS A 371 14.69 -9.89 -4.21
CA LYS A 371 16.09 -9.50 -3.97
C LYS A 371 17.09 -10.66 -4.07
N SER A 372 16.76 -11.84 -3.56
CA SER A 372 17.65 -13.01 -3.63
C SER A 372 17.81 -13.53 -5.05
N ASN A 373 16.72 -13.59 -5.81
CA ASN A 373 16.74 -14.01 -7.22
C ASN A 373 17.49 -12.97 -8.08
N ALA A 374 17.27 -11.68 -7.83
CA ALA A 374 17.94 -10.59 -8.52
C ALA A 374 19.46 -10.62 -8.28
N ILE A 375 19.90 -10.79 -7.02
CA ILE A 375 21.33 -10.94 -6.68
C ILE A 375 21.93 -12.18 -7.35
N THR A 376 21.23 -13.32 -7.30
CA THR A 376 21.69 -14.56 -7.94
C THR A 376 21.85 -14.36 -9.46
N THR A 377 20.84 -13.76 -10.10
CA THR A 377 20.86 -13.43 -11.53
C THR A 377 22.03 -12.50 -11.87
N ALA A 378 22.30 -11.50 -11.03
CA ALA A 378 23.42 -10.59 -11.20
C ALA A 378 24.77 -11.30 -11.14
N ILE A 379 24.98 -12.16 -10.13
CA ILE A 379 26.21 -12.96 -10.01
C ILE A 379 26.40 -13.87 -11.22
N GLU A 380 25.36 -14.57 -11.66
CA GLU A 380 25.40 -15.48 -12.81
C GLU A 380 25.80 -14.78 -14.12
N HIS A 381 25.48 -13.50 -14.24
CA HIS A 381 25.78 -12.67 -15.41
C HIS A 381 27.02 -11.78 -15.22
N GLY A 382 27.82 -12.04 -14.17
CA GLY A 382 29.08 -11.35 -13.93
C GLY A 382 28.91 -9.88 -13.55
N VAL A 383 27.76 -9.52 -12.99
CA VAL A 383 27.52 -8.19 -12.40
C VAL A 383 27.96 -8.24 -10.93
N PRO A 384 28.90 -7.38 -10.50
CA PRO A 384 29.31 -7.34 -9.10
C PRO A 384 28.12 -7.03 -8.19
N VAL A 385 28.02 -7.70 -7.06
CA VAL A 385 27.04 -7.43 -5.99
C VAL A 385 27.80 -7.10 -4.71
N VAL A 386 27.13 -6.45 -3.75
CA VAL A 386 27.76 -6.13 -2.47
C VAL A 386 28.28 -7.42 -1.83
N PRO A 387 29.58 -7.51 -1.47
CA PRO A 387 30.13 -8.72 -0.88
C PRO A 387 29.38 -9.09 0.41
N GLY A 388 28.96 -10.34 0.52
CA GLY A 388 28.16 -10.80 1.64
C GLY A 388 28.23 -12.31 1.82
N SER A 389 27.51 -12.82 2.82
CA SER A 389 27.51 -14.25 3.13
C SER A 389 26.69 -15.11 2.17
N HIS A 390 25.92 -14.49 1.28
CA HIS A 390 25.03 -15.15 0.30
C HIS A 390 24.19 -16.28 0.92
N GLY A 391 23.67 -16.04 2.12
CA GLY A 391 22.93 -17.01 2.90
C GLY A 391 23.02 -16.76 4.40
N ILE A 392 22.24 -17.52 5.16
CA ILE A 392 22.17 -17.46 6.62
C ILE A 392 23.42 -18.07 7.23
N LEU A 393 23.93 -17.42 8.28
CA LEU A 393 25.05 -17.87 9.09
C LEU A 393 24.54 -18.22 10.49
N THR A 394 24.82 -19.46 10.91
CA THR A 394 24.47 -19.98 12.24
C THR A 394 25.70 -20.28 13.10
N ASP A 395 26.90 -20.17 12.53
CA ASP A 395 28.17 -20.51 13.16
C ASP A 395 29.11 -19.29 13.14
N GLY A 396 29.59 -18.90 14.33
CA GLY A 396 30.39 -17.69 14.50
C GLY A 396 31.77 -17.77 13.89
N ASP A 397 32.40 -18.95 13.87
CA ASP A 397 33.74 -19.16 13.29
C ASP A 397 33.68 -19.05 11.76
N ARG A 398 32.72 -19.75 11.14
CA ARG A 398 32.47 -19.62 9.70
C ARG A 398 32.06 -18.20 9.31
N ALA A 399 31.30 -17.52 10.15
CA ALA A 399 30.92 -16.13 9.93
C ALA A 399 32.14 -15.20 9.99
N ALA A 400 33.09 -15.44 10.91
CA ALA A 400 34.33 -14.68 11.01
C ALA A 400 35.22 -14.90 9.79
N ASP A 401 35.34 -16.14 9.30
CA ASP A 401 36.07 -16.45 8.07
C ASP A 401 35.48 -15.70 6.86
N ILE A 402 34.15 -15.68 6.75
CA ILE A 402 33.45 -14.95 5.69
C ILE A 402 33.65 -13.43 5.85
N ALA A 403 33.57 -12.90 7.07
CA ALA A 403 33.84 -11.49 7.35
C ALA A 403 35.26 -11.08 6.96
N ALA A 404 36.25 -11.94 7.20
CA ALA A 404 37.63 -11.71 6.80
C ALA A 404 37.80 -11.68 5.27
N VAL A 405 37.02 -12.50 4.53
CA VAL A 405 36.99 -12.50 3.06
C VAL A 405 36.28 -11.25 2.51
N ILE A 406 35.16 -10.83 3.13
CA ILE A 406 34.44 -9.60 2.78
C ILE A 406 35.31 -8.36 3.02
N GLY A 407 36.10 -8.38 4.10
CA GLY A 407 36.89 -7.26 4.58
C GLY A 407 36.08 -6.31 5.46
N TYR A 408 36.64 -5.93 6.61
CA TYR A 408 36.01 -5.01 7.56
C TYR A 408 36.04 -3.55 7.05
N PRO A 409 35.07 -2.69 7.46
CA PRO A 409 33.94 -2.99 8.35
C PRO A 409 32.86 -3.85 7.68
N VAL A 410 32.26 -4.77 8.44
CA VAL A 410 31.14 -5.61 8.00
C VAL A 410 29.89 -5.28 8.79
N LEU A 411 28.73 -5.50 8.16
CA LEU A 411 27.42 -5.30 8.75
C LEU A 411 26.78 -6.67 9.02
N ILE A 412 26.50 -6.96 10.29
CA ILE A 412 25.71 -8.14 10.69
C ILE A 412 24.25 -7.74 10.67
N LYS A 413 23.42 -8.46 9.92
CA LYS A 413 21.97 -8.22 9.83
C LYS A 413 21.17 -9.46 10.20
N ALA A 414 20.16 -9.30 11.03
CA ALA A 414 19.16 -10.32 11.29
C ALA A 414 18.24 -10.52 10.06
N VAL A 415 17.88 -11.77 9.76
CA VAL A 415 16.98 -12.11 8.63
C VAL A 415 15.60 -11.46 8.77
N HIS A 416 15.10 -11.33 10.01
CA HIS A 416 13.80 -10.75 10.31
C HIS A 416 13.90 -9.39 11.04
N GLY A 417 15.03 -8.70 10.94
CA GLY A 417 15.29 -7.44 11.65
C GLY A 417 14.58 -6.22 11.05
N GLY A 418 14.10 -5.32 11.91
CA GLY A 418 13.48 -4.04 11.53
C GLY A 418 13.58 -3.00 12.67
N GLY A 419 13.57 -1.72 12.33
CA GLY A 419 13.58 -0.61 13.32
C GLY A 419 14.90 -0.41 14.07
N GLY A 420 16.05 -0.72 13.44
CA GLY A 420 17.39 -0.57 14.04
C GLY A 420 17.81 -1.69 15.00
N LYS A 421 16.92 -2.65 15.27
CA LYS A 421 17.20 -3.83 16.11
C LYS A 421 17.72 -4.99 15.24
N GLY A 422 18.75 -5.69 15.72
CA GLY A 422 19.39 -6.80 15.00
C GLY A 422 20.28 -6.37 13.82
N ILE A 423 20.85 -5.17 13.87
CA ILE A 423 21.84 -4.67 12.90
C ILE A 423 23.05 -4.14 13.67
N GLN A 424 24.25 -4.61 13.34
CA GLN A 424 25.49 -4.18 14.01
C GLN A 424 26.63 -4.04 13.01
N VAL A 425 27.25 -2.86 12.99
CA VAL A 425 28.54 -2.65 12.32
C VAL A 425 29.64 -3.25 13.19
N VAL A 426 30.54 -3.99 12.56
CA VAL A 426 31.74 -4.54 13.16
C VAL A 426 32.94 -4.00 12.38
N GLU A 427 33.81 -3.25 13.07
CA GLU A 427 34.95 -2.59 12.43
C GLU A 427 36.21 -3.44 12.36
N SER A 428 36.31 -4.48 13.19
CA SER A 428 37.51 -5.30 13.29
C SER A 428 37.20 -6.77 13.57
N ALA A 429 38.17 -7.65 13.29
CA ALA A 429 38.05 -9.07 13.58
C ALA A 429 37.92 -9.37 15.08
N ASP A 430 38.56 -8.56 15.93
CA ASP A 430 38.60 -8.76 17.39
C ASP A 430 37.19 -8.63 18.01
N ASP A 431 36.34 -7.79 17.42
CA ASP A 431 34.99 -7.50 17.92
C ASP A 431 33.92 -8.44 17.32
N PHE A 432 34.29 -9.26 16.32
CA PHE A 432 33.31 -9.96 15.48
C PHE A 432 32.52 -11.02 16.23
N HIS A 433 33.18 -11.91 16.98
CA HIS A 433 32.50 -13.01 17.67
C HIS A 433 31.51 -12.50 18.72
N GLU A 434 31.89 -11.44 19.45
CA GLU A 434 31.01 -10.82 20.43
C GLU A 434 29.80 -10.17 19.75
N ALA A 435 30.04 -9.40 18.69
CA ALA A 435 28.99 -8.75 17.92
C ALA A 435 28.02 -9.77 17.30
N PHE A 436 28.54 -10.83 16.68
CA PHE A 436 27.75 -11.89 16.07
C PHE A 436 26.83 -12.56 17.10
N HIS A 437 27.39 -12.98 18.25
CA HIS A 437 26.61 -13.59 19.31
C HIS A 437 25.55 -12.62 19.86
N ARG A 438 25.90 -11.35 20.07
CA ARG A 438 24.97 -10.31 20.55
C ARG A 438 23.80 -10.13 19.59
N VAL A 439 24.07 -9.95 18.30
CA VAL A 439 23.03 -9.76 17.28
C VAL A 439 22.15 -10.99 17.13
N SER A 440 22.71 -12.21 17.11
CA SER A 440 21.91 -13.44 17.01
C SER A 440 20.98 -13.64 18.21
N VAL A 441 21.44 -13.29 19.43
CA VAL A 441 20.60 -13.36 20.64
C VAL A 441 19.53 -12.28 20.62
N GLU A 442 19.88 -11.05 20.26
CA GLU A 442 18.94 -9.95 20.13
C GLU A 442 17.86 -10.28 19.10
N ALA A 443 18.26 -10.79 17.93
CA ALA A 443 17.36 -11.22 16.88
C ALA A 443 16.41 -12.33 17.34
N ARG A 444 16.93 -13.33 18.06
CA ARG A 444 16.10 -14.40 18.64
C ARG A 444 15.11 -13.87 19.67
N ALA A 445 15.52 -12.94 20.52
CA ALA A 445 14.67 -12.36 21.54
C ALA A 445 13.59 -11.43 20.95
N ALA A 446 13.93 -10.65 19.93
CA ALA A 446 13.02 -9.70 19.30
C ALA A 446 12.09 -10.33 18.25
N PHE A 447 12.57 -11.33 17.51
CA PHE A 447 11.89 -11.85 16.30
C PHE A 447 11.67 -13.36 16.32
N GLY A 448 12.04 -14.07 17.39
CA GLY A 448 11.90 -15.53 17.50
C GLY A 448 12.86 -16.33 16.61
N ASN A 449 13.67 -15.66 15.79
CA ASN A 449 14.67 -16.26 14.91
C ASN A 449 16.02 -15.52 15.08
N GLY A 450 17.08 -16.29 15.36
CA GLY A 450 18.45 -15.76 15.56
C GLY A 450 19.33 -15.79 14.31
N ASP A 451 18.75 -16.12 13.16
CA ASP A 451 19.43 -16.19 11.87
C ASP A 451 19.93 -14.80 11.44
N VAL A 452 21.22 -14.75 11.07
CA VAL A 452 21.88 -13.53 10.62
C VAL A 452 22.61 -13.77 9.30
N TYR A 453 22.91 -12.71 8.58
CA TYR A 453 23.76 -12.70 7.39
C TYR A 453 24.73 -11.52 7.44
N LEU A 454 25.78 -11.58 6.64
CA LEU A 454 26.80 -10.53 6.54
C LEU A 454 26.71 -9.81 5.21
N GLU A 455 26.97 -8.51 5.25
CA GLU A 455 27.25 -7.68 4.08
C GLU A 455 28.44 -6.78 4.40
N ARG A 456 29.16 -6.33 3.37
CA ARG A 456 30.11 -5.23 3.52
C ARG A 456 29.37 -3.97 4.00
N TYR A 457 29.93 -3.29 4.99
CA TYR A 457 29.38 -2.00 5.42
C TYR A 457 29.95 -0.89 4.53
N VAL A 458 29.08 -0.29 3.70
CA VAL A 458 29.46 0.82 2.83
C VAL A 458 29.12 2.14 3.54
N THR A 459 30.16 2.88 3.92
CA THR A 459 30.08 4.14 4.67
C THR A 459 29.81 5.34 3.79
N SER A 460 30.49 5.41 2.66
CA SER A 460 30.43 6.52 1.71
C SER A 460 30.06 5.97 0.33
N LEU A 461 28.89 6.35 -0.18
CA LEU A 461 28.42 5.86 -1.47
C LEU A 461 27.73 6.91 -2.33
N ARG A 462 27.90 6.74 -3.64
CA ARG A 462 27.05 7.34 -4.65
C ARG A 462 25.97 6.34 -5.06
N HIS A 463 24.72 6.80 -5.11
CA HIS A 463 23.61 6.05 -5.65
C HIS A 463 23.55 6.32 -7.16
N ILE A 464 23.92 5.31 -7.93
CA ILE A 464 24.02 5.38 -9.39
C ILE A 464 22.97 4.49 -10.01
N GLU A 465 22.29 4.95 -11.05
CA GLU A 465 21.29 4.13 -11.70
C GLU A 465 21.31 4.28 -13.22
N VAL A 466 20.90 3.23 -13.93
CA VAL A 466 21.01 3.15 -15.39
C VAL A 466 19.65 2.89 -16.01
N GLN A 467 19.22 3.79 -16.90
CA GLN A 467 17.97 3.66 -17.63
C GLN A 467 18.12 2.64 -18.77
N ILE A 468 17.24 1.65 -18.77
CA ILE A 468 17.09 0.71 -19.89
C ILE A 468 15.71 0.86 -20.55
N LEU A 469 15.68 0.54 -21.84
CA LEU A 469 14.47 0.34 -22.63
C LEU A 469 14.68 -0.89 -23.50
N ARG A 470 13.78 -1.87 -23.44
CA ARG A 470 13.89 -3.11 -24.23
C ARG A 470 12.58 -3.43 -24.92
N ASP A 471 12.64 -3.77 -26.21
CA ASP A 471 11.45 -4.14 -26.98
C ASP A 471 11.17 -5.65 -26.97
N THR A 472 10.03 -6.04 -27.54
CA THR A 472 9.63 -7.45 -27.71
C THR A 472 10.44 -8.19 -28.79
N HIS A 473 11.26 -7.47 -29.56
CA HIS A 473 12.13 -8.01 -30.62
C HIS A 473 13.54 -8.33 -30.10
N GLY A 474 13.80 -8.09 -28.81
CA GLY A 474 15.07 -8.35 -28.16
C GLY A 474 16.11 -7.24 -28.32
N ASN A 475 15.71 -6.04 -28.74
CA ASN A 475 16.60 -4.89 -28.82
C ASN A 475 16.63 -4.16 -27.47
N THR A 476 17.82 -4.04 -26.88
CA THR A 476 18.06 -3.32 -25.63
C THR A 476 18.75 -1.99 -25.91
N LYS A 477 18.22 -0.90 -25.37
CA LYS A 477 18.80 0.45 -25.41
C LYS A 477 19.09 0.92 -23.99
N VAL A 478 20.32 1.35 -23.76
CA VAL A 478 20.74 1.96 -22.49
C VAL A 478 20.78 3.46 -22.70
N LEU A 479 19.79 4.17 -22.15
CA LEU A 479 19.52 5.57 -22.50
C LEU A 479 20.39 6.57 -21.75
N GLY A 480 20.98 6.16 -20.62
CA GLY A 480 21.84 7.02 -19.82
C GLY A 480 21.93 6.54 -18.38
N LEU A 481 22.72 7.29 -17.61
CA LEU A 481 22.95 7.09 -16.18
C LEU A 481 22.40 8.28 -15.41
N ARG A 482 21.96 8.05 -14.17
CA ARG A 482 21.57 9.11 -13.23
C ARG A 482 22.33 8.97 -11.92
N ASP A 483 22.62 10.11 -11.30
CA ASP A 483 23.14 10.20 -9.93
C ASP A 483 22.01 10.69 -9.03
N CYS A 484 21.62 9.85 -8.08
CA CYS A 484 20.52 10.08 -7.17
C CYS A 484 21.00 10.22 -5.72
N SER A 485 22.25 10.61 -5.51
CA SER A 485 22.89 10.55 -4.18
C SER A 485 22.38 11.64 -3.21
N VAL A 486 21.72 12.70 -3.68
CA VAL A 486 21.13 13.71 -2.80
C VAL A 486 19.79 13.17 -2.25
N GLN A 487 19.84 12.61 -1.04
CA GLN A 487 18.73 11.91 -0.41
C GLN A 487 18.51 12.33 1.04
N ARG A 488 17.27 12.23 1.53
CA ARG A 488 16.90 12.32 2.95
C ARG A 488 16.20 11.03 3.36
N ASP A 489 16.67 10.35 4.39
CA ASP A 489 16.09 9.07 4.85
C ASP A 489 15.88 8.05 3.71
N LYS A 490 16.84 8.00 2.78
CA LYS A 490 16.83 7.18 1.55
C LYS A 490 15.77 7.58 0.50
N GLN A 491 15.11 8.72 0.67
CA GLN A 491 14.25 9.33 -0.34
C GLN A 491 15.05 10.31 -1.18
N LYS A 492 15.02 10.13 -2.51
CA LYS A 492 15.71 10.99 -3.48
C LYS A 492 15.06 12.39 -3.49
N VAL A 493 15.87 13.45 -3.49
CA VAL A 493 15.43 14.87 -3.45
C VAL A 493 15.86 15.64 -4.70
N ILE A 494 17.09 15.40 -5.16
CA ILE A 494 17.65 15.94 -6.40
C ILE A 494 18.32 14.80 -7.16
N GLU A 495 18.04 14.74 -8.46
CA GLU A 495 18.59 13.73 -9.37
C GLU A 495 19.25 14.41 -10.55
N GLU A 496 20.38 13.85 -10.98
CA GLU A 496 21.17 14.41 -12.07
C GLU A 496 21.34 13.39 -13.19
N SER A 497 21.43 13.86 -14.44
CA SER A 497 21.59 13.02 -15.64
C SER A 497 23.00 12.43 -15.84
N GLY A 498 23.81 12.38 -14.78
CA GLY A 498 25.18 11.88 -14.80
C GLY A 498 25.87 12.11 -13.47
N SER A 499 26.94 11.36 -13.18
CA SER A 499 27.69 11.48 -11.92
C SER A 499 28.99 12.24 -12.10
N THR A 500 29.33 13.09 -11.14
CA THR A 500 30.59 13.85 -11.10
C THR A 500 31.76 13.05 -10.55
N MET A 501 31.49 11.99 -9.77
CA MET A 501 32.52 11.21 -9.08
C MET A 501 32.75 9.82 -9.70
N LEU A 502 31.83 9.33 -10.55
CA LEU A 502 31.98 8.02 -11.18
C LEU A 502 33.06 8.04 -12.29
N PRO A 503 34.14 7.26 -12.18
CA PRO A 503 35.15 7.14 -13.22
C PRO A 503 34.56 6.57 -14.52
N ARG A 504 35.08 7.01 -15.67
CA ARG A 504 34.56 6.61 -16.99
C ARG A 504 34.62 5.09 -17.23
N GLU A 505 35.61 4.41 -16.66
CA GLU A 505 35.75 2.97 -16.76
C GLU A 505 34.61 2.24 -16.03
N LEU A 506 34.24 2.73 -14.84
CA LEU A 506 33.12 2.20 -14.05
C LEU A 506 31.78 2.60 -14.65
N GLU A 507 31.64 3.82 -15.17
CA GLU A 507 30.48 4.27 -15.94
C GLU A 507 30.22 3.31 -17.13
N ALA A 508 31.25 3.03 -17.93
CA ALA A 508 31.12 2.09 -19.03
C ALA A 508 30.78 0.67 -18.56
N ALA A 509 31.24 0.26 -17.37
CA ALA A 509 30.91 -1.03 -16.78
C ALA A 509 29.44 -1.12 -16.36
N VAL A 510 28.93 -0.16 -15.58
CA VAL A 510 27.52 -0.17 -15.13
C VAL A 510 26.54 -0.13 -16.30
N LEU A 511 26.84 0.63 -17.36
CA LEU A 511 26.03 0.65 -18.58
C LEU A 511 25.95 -0.73 -19.26
N ARG A 512 27.09 -1.46 -19.33
CA ARG A 512 27.11 -2.84 -19.86
C ARG A 512 26.39 -3.83 -18.94
N HIS A 513 26.55 -3.70 -17.62
CA HIS A 513 25.90 -4.56 -16.65
C HIS A 513 24.38 -4.41 -16.70
N ALA A 514 23.88 -3.19 -16.82
CA ALA A 514 22.44 -2.94 -16.95
C ALA A 514 21.85 -3.60 -18.20
N ALA A 515 22.54 -3.49 -19.35
CA ALA A 515 22.14 -4.18 -20.57
C ALA A 515 22.14 -5.72 -20.41
N ALA A 516 23.20 -6.27 -19.81
CA ALA A 516 23.33 -7.71 -19.60
C ALA A 516 22.20 -8.27 -18.73
N LEU A 517 21.82 -7.56 -17.66
CA LEU A 517 20.69 -7.95 -16.80
C LEU A 517 19.36 -7.89 -17.55
N ALA A 518 19.13 -6.81 -18.31
CA ALA A 518 17.91 -6.65 -19.11
C ALA A 518 17.74 -7.82 -20.12
N ASP A 519 18.83 -8.20 -20.78
CA ASP A 519 18.83 -9.31 -21.73
C ASP A 519 18.65 -10.67 -21.04
N ALA A 520 19.31 -10.88 -19.90
CA ALA A 520 19.25 -12.11 -19.13
C ALA A 520 17.83 -12.48 -18.70
N VAL A 521 17.05 -11.49 -18.25
CA VAL A 521 15.68 -11.72 -17.77
C VAL A 521 14.61 -11.52 -18.83
N GLY A 522 15.01 -11.32 -20.10
CA GLY A 522 14.08 -11.07 -21.20
C GLY A 522 13.19 -9.86 -20.96
N TYR A 523 13.74 -8.79 -20.39
CA TYR A 523 12.98 -7.61 -19.97
C TYR A 523 12.24 -6.94 -21.13
N VAL A 524 11.10 -6.29 -20.89
CA VAL A 524 10.37 -5.50 -21.92
C VAL A 524 9.87 -4.22 -21.28
N GLY A 525 9.89 -3.12 -22.04
CA GLY A 525 9.51 -1.79 -21.57
C GLY A 525 10.67 -1.02 -20.93
N ALA A 526 10.33 0.00 -20.14
CA ALA A 526 11.31 0.81 -19.40
C ALA A 526 11.60 0.16 -18.04
N GLY A 527 12.86 0.24 -17.61
CA GLY A 527 13.28 -0.21 -16.29
C GLY A 527 14.57 0.48 -15.89
N THR A 528 14.95 0.35 -14.62
CA THR A 528 16.19 0.93 -14.12
C THR A 528 16.96 -0.10 -13.32
N VAL A 529 18.26 -0.17 -13.55
CA VAL A 529 19.19 -0.97 -12.74
C VAL A 529 19.95 -0.01 -11.81
N GLU A 530 19.81 -0.21 -10.50
CA GLU A 530 20.45 0.62 -9.48
C GLU A 530 21.74 -0.03 -8.97
N PHE A 531 22.74 0.81 -8.72
CA PHE A 531 24.08 0.45 -8.28
C PHE A 531 24.52 1.34 -7.09
N ILE A 532 25.29 0.74 -6.19
CA ILE A 532 26.06 1.42 -5.17
C ILE A 532 27.46 1.63 -5.75
N TYR A 533 27.92 2.87 -5.82
CA TYR A 533 29.35 3.16 -6.04
C TYR A 533 29.99 3.48 -4.68
N ASP A 534 30.74 2.51 -4.16
CA ASP A 534 31.50 2.60 -2.90
C ASP A 534 32.73 3.47 -3.15
N LEU A 535 32.74 4.68 -2.57
CA LEU A 535 33.81 5.67 -2.76
C LEU A 535 35.12 5.24 -2.09
N ASP A 536 35.03 4.49 -0.99
CA ASP A 536 36.20 4.02 -0.23
C ASP A 536 36.90 2.87 -0.97
N ALA A 537 36.11 1.94 -1.52
CA ALA A 537 36.63 0.81 -2.30
C ALA A 537 36.97 1.18 -3.75
N GLY A 538 36.32 2.20 -4.31
CA GLY A 538 36.42 2.54 -5.72
C GLY A 538 35.73 1.52 -6.63
N GLU A 539 34.67 0.87 -6.15
CA GLU A 539 33.99 -0.25 -6.79
C GLU A 539 32.48 -0.03 -6.92
N VAL A 540 31.85 -0.63 -7.92
CA VAL A 540 30.41 -0.56 -8.16
C VAL A 540 29.73 -1.90 -7.88
N TYR A 541 28.58 -1.87 -7.23
CA TYR A 541 27.83 -3.07 -6.85
C TYR A 541 26.36 -2.93 -7.25
N PHE A 542 25.79 -3.95 -7.88
CA PHE A 542 24.35 -4.05 -8.13
C PHE A 542 23.59 -4.01 -6.81
N MET A 543 22.56 -3.17 -6.77
CA MET A 543 21.68 -3.00 -5.62
C MET A 543 20.32 -3.65 -5.88
N GLU A 544 19.63 -3.20 -6.92
CA GLU A 544 18.32 -3.71 -7.32
C GLU A 544 17.99 -3.33 -8.77
N MET A 545 16.87 -3.84 -9.27
CA MET A 545 16.30 -3.42 -10.54
C MET A 545 14.84 -3.05 -10.34
N ASN A 546 14.51 -1.79 -10.61
CA ASN A 546 13.13 -1.31 -10.58
C ASN A 546 12.46 -1.71 -11.91
N THR A 547 11.42 -2.54 -11.80
CA THR A 547 10.75 -3.16 -12.96
C THR A 547 9.60 -2.29 -13.50
N ARG A 548 9.86 -0.98 -13.54
CA ARG A 548 8.88 0.08 -13.86
C ARG A 548 9.57 1.37 -14.29
N LEU A 549 8.77 2.35 -14.67
CA LEU A 549 9.20 3.74 -14.77
C LEU A 549 9.61 4.29 -13.38
N GLN A 550 10.50 5.26 -13.36
CA GLN A 550 10.94 5.97 -12.15
C GLN A 550 10.58 7.45 -12.22
N VAL A 551 10.57 8.14 -11.07
CA VAL A 551 10.17 9.56 -10.98
C VAL A 551 11.11 10.42 -11.82
N GLU A 552 12.40 10.17 -11.69
CA GLU A 552 13.54 10.87 -12.24
C GLU A 552 13.87 10.52 -13.71
N HIS A 553 13.00 9.76 -14.41
CA HIS A 553 13.16 9.52 -15.85
C HIS A 553 13.30 10.81 -16.70
N PRO A 554 12.68 11.98 -16.36
CA PRO A 554 12.75 13.17 -17.20
C PRO A 554 14.17 13.72 -17.38
N VAL A 555 15.08 13.56 -16.41
CA VAL A 555 16.48 14.01 -16.61
C VAL A 555 17.17 13.21 -17.72
N THR A 556 16.81 11.93 -17.87
CA THR A 556 17.27 11.11 -18.99
C THR A 556 16.60 11.51 -20.30
N GLU A 557 15.29 11.79 -20.31
CA GLU A 557 14.59 12.23 -21.51
C GLU A 557 15.19 13.52 -22.08
N TRP A 558 15.48 14.50 -21.23
CA TRP A 558 16.01 15.81 -21.64
C TRP A 558 17.41 15.75 -22.26
N VAL A 559 18.25 14.82 -21.81
CA VAL A 559 19.63 14.70 -22.29
C VAL A 559 19.74 13.71 -23.45
N SER A 560 18.92 12.66 -23.45
CA SER A 560 18.89 11.66 -24.52
C SER A 560 18.06 12.09 -25.74
N GLY A 561 17.07 12.97 -25.53
CA GLY A 561 16.06 13.34 -26.52
C GLY A 561 14.98 12.27 -26.73
N VAL A 562 14.92 11.25 -25.87
CA VAL A 562 13.95 10.14 -25.96
C VAL A 562 12.78 10.41 -25.03
N ASP A 563 11.55 10.37 -25.56
CA ASP A 563 10.33 10.33 -24.74
C ASP A 563 10.12 8.90 -24.23
N ILE A 564 10.61 8.60 -23.03
CA ILE A 564 10.64 7.24 -22.47
C ILE A 564 9.21 6.70 -22.32
N VAL A 565 8.27 7.54 -21.86
CA VAL A 565 6.86 7.14 -21.75
C VAL A 565 6.26 6.89 -23.14
N GLY A 566 6.57 7.74 -24.12
CA GLY A 566 6.15 7.53 -25.50
C GLY A 566 6.68 6.21 -26.08
N GLU A 567 7.94 5.89 -25.79
CA GLU A 567 8.55 4.63 -26.18
C GLU A 567 7.98 3.42 -25.42
N GLN A 568 7.56 3.57 -24.16
CA GLN A 568 6.80 2.52 -23.45
C GLN A 568 5.49 2.20 -24.17
N LEU A 569 4.79 3.22 -24.70
CA LEU A 569 3.57 2.99 -25.49
C LEU A 569 3.87 2.28 -26.81
N ARG A 570 4.96 2.65 -27.50
CA ARG A 570 5.40 2.01 -28.75
C ARG A 570 5.81 0.55 -28.54
N VAL A 571 6.64 0.29 -27.53
CA VAL A 571 7.04 -1.07 -27.13
C VAL A 571 5.82 -1.87 -26.69
N GLY A 572 4.92 -1.27 -25.90
CA GLY A 572 3.65 -1.87 -25.49
C GLY A 572 2.73 -2.20 -26.68
N ALA A 573 2.84 -1.47 -27.78
CA ALA A 573 2.15 -1.76 -29.04
C ALA A 573 2.84 -2.82 -29.91
N GLY A 574 3.96 -3.38 -29.46
CA GLY A 574 4.75 -4.39 -30.19
C GLY A 574 5.72 -3.81 -31.22
N GLU A 575 5.95 -2.49 -31.22
CA GLU A 575 6.90 -1.86 -32.13
C GLU A 575 8.35 -2.13 -31.74
N SER A 576 9.24 -2.10 -32.73
CA SER A 576 10.67 -2.23 -32.49
C SER A 576 11.33 -0.87 -32.22
N ILE A 577 12.32 -0.89 -31.33
CA ILE A 577 13.21 0.23 -31.02
C ILE A 577 14.61 0.04 -31.63
N ALA A 578 14.81 -0.92 -32.54
CA ALA A 578 16.11 -1.17 -33.18
C ALA A 578 16.75 0.11 -33.75
N ASP A 579 15.94 0.90 -34.45
CA ASP A 579 16.34 2.16 -35.10
C ASP A 579 16.21 3.40 -34.19
N LEU A 580 15.90 3.21 -32.90
CA LEU A 580 15.85 4.32 -31.94
C LEU A 580 17.25 4.92 -31.79
N ALA A 581 17.39 6.15 -32.30
CA ALA A 581 18.56 6.99 -32.15
C ALA A 581 18.36 7.92 -30.94
N PHE A 582 19.39 8.06 -30.12
CA PHE A 582 19.38 8.94 -28.96
C PHE A 582 20.76 9.56 -28.76
N GLY A 583 20.77 10.73 -28.13
CA GLY A 583 21.97 11.50 -27.84
C GLY A 583 22.40 11.39 -26.39
N ASN A 584 23.36 12.25 -26.04
CA ASN A 584 23.71 12.59 -24.67
C ASN A 584 24.17 14.06 -24.70
N ASP A 585 23.21 14.99 -24.83
CA ASP A 585 23.48 16.40 -25.08
C ASP A 585 23.07 17.28 -23.89
N GLY A 586 24.07 17.92 -23.28
CA GLY A 586 23.93 18.80 -22.13
C GLY A 586 23.88 18.05 -20.80
N TYR A 587 23.19 18.66 -19.83
CA TYR A 587 23.03 18.13 -18.48
C TYR A 587 21.67 18.54 -17.92
N ALA A 588 20.98 17.60 -17.27
CA ALA A 588 19.70 17.84 -16.64
C ALA A 588 19.74 17.55 -15.14
N ILE A 589 19.00 18.37 -14.38
CA ILE A 589 18.81 18.22 -12.94
C ILE A 589 17.32 18.32 -12.65
N GLU A 590 16.80 17.36 -11.89
CA GLU A 590 15.43 17.34 -11.36
C GLU A 590 15.44 17.73 -9.88
N ALA A 591 14.45 18.53 -9.49
CA ALA A 591 14.12 18.82 -8.12
C ALA A 591 12.72 18.29 -7.79
N ARG A 592 12.63 17.46 -6.74
CA ARG A 592 11.34 17.05 -6.17
C ARG A 592 10.82 18.10 -5.20
N ILE A 593 9.68 18.70 -5.54
CA ILE A 593 9.00 19.67 -4.69
C ILE A 593 7.96 18.95 -3.85
N ASN A 594 8.17 18.94 -2.54
CA ASN A 594 7.35 18.27 -1.55
C ASN A 594 6.57 19.28 -0.70
N ALA A 595 5.33 18.94 -0.35
CA ALA A 595 4.48 19.67 0.58
C ALA A 595 4.90 19.38 2.03
N GLU A 596 5.97 20.02 2.48
CA GLU A 596 6.53 19.84 3.81
C GLU A 596 7.02 21.16 4.41
N ARG A 597 7.00 21.24 5.74
CA ARG A 597 7.61 22.31 6.54
C ARG A 597 8.80 21.75 7.31
N VAL A 598 9.70 22.64 7.73
CA VAL A 598 10.79 22.32 8.64
C VAL A 598 10.45 22.84 10.02
N VAL A 599 10.70 22.03 11.03
CA VAL A 599 10.54 22.39 12.44
C VAL A 599 11.79 21.97 13.19
N GLU A 600 12.29 22.82 14.07
CA GLU A 600 13.41 22.48 14.95
C GLU A 600 12.87 21.86 16.25
N THR A 601 13.45 20.73 16.65
CA THR A 601 13.12 20.08 17.92
C THR A 601 13.83 20.76 19.09
N ALA A 602 13.39 20.50 20.32
CA ALA A 602 14.07 21.00 21.53
C ALA A 602 15.53 20.53 21.66
N SER A 603 15.93 19.45 20.96
CA SER A 603 17.31 18.97 20.88
C SER A 603 18.14 19.61 19.76
N GLY A 604 17.59 20.57 19.02
CA GLY A 604 18.26 21.27 17.92
C GLY A 604 18.31 20.47 16.62
N GLU A 605 17.44 19.46 16.46
CA GLU A 605 17.37 18.65 15.24
C GLU A 605 16.26 19.16 14.31
N LEU A 606 16.56 19.30 13.02
CA LEU A 606 15.57 19.69 12.01
C LEU A 606 14.72 18.49 11.58
N VAL A 607 13.42 18.58 11.81
CA VAL A 607 12.43 17.58 11.43
C VAL A 607 11.56 18.13 10.31
N PHE A 608 11.31 17.29 9.30
CA PHE A 608 10.46 17.62 8.17
C PHE A 608 9.06 17.08 8.41
N GLN A 609 8.10 17.98 8.49
CA GLN A 609 6.71 17.64 8.74
C GLN A 609 5.86 17.84 7.49
N PRO A 610 4.94 16.90 7.18
CA PRO A 610 3.89 17.08 6.20
C PRO A 610 3.18 18.43 6.26
N SER A 611 2.87 19.03 5.11
CA SER A 611 2.03 20.22 5.01
C SER A 611 0.89 20.07 3.98
N PRO A 612 -0.02 19.08 4.13
CA PRO A 612 -1.20 18.98 3.27
C PRO A 612 -2.16 20.16 3.48
N GLY A 613 -2.97 20.45 2.48
CA GLY A 613 -3.89 21.58 2.51
C GLY A 613 -4.27 22.13 1.15
N ARG A 614 -5.00 23.24 1.14
CA ARG A 614 -5.43 23.90 -0.11
C ARG A 614 -4.36 24.86 -0.59
N ILE A 615 -3.99 24.75 -1.86
CA ILE A 615 -3.13 25.72 -2.54
C ILE A 615 -3.98 26.93 -2.90
N THR A 616 -3.62 28.10 -2.36
CA THR A 616 -4.38 29.35 -2.53
C THR A 616 -3.86 30.23 -3.66
N ASP A 617 -2.59 30.09 -4.02
CA ASP A 617 -1.93 30.79 -5.12
C ASP A 617 -0.84 29.84 -5.68
N CYS A 618 -0.80 29.67 -7.00
CA CYS A 618 0.15 28.77 -7.66
C CYS A 618 0.69 29.42 -8.93
N VAL A 619 1.99 29.74 -8.94
CA VAL A 619 2.70 30.27 -10.10
C VAL A 619 3.87 29.35 -10.43
N LEU A 620 3.77 28.69 -11.58
CA LEU A 620 4.79 27.86 -12.19
C LEU A 620 5.12 28.48 -13.55
N PRO A 621 6.17 29.32 -13.67
CA PRO A 621 6.45 30.04 -14.91
C PRO A 621 6.76 29.11 -16.10
N ASP A 622 6.22 29.39 -17.28
CA ASP A 622 6.67 28.70 -18.50
C ASP A 622 8.05 29.25 -18.93
N GLU A 623 9.04 28.37 -19.08
CA GLU A 623 10.40 28.76 -19.47
C GLU A 623 11.08 27.71 -20.36
N GLU A 624 11.78 28.17 -21.39
CA GLU A 624 12.54 27.28 -22.27
C GLU A 624 13.68 26.59 -21.50
N GLY A 625 13.75 25.26 -21.62
CA GLY A 625 14.73 24.46 -20.91
C GLY A 625 14.35 24.14 -19.46
N ILE A 626 13.12 24.47 -19.05
CA ILE A 626 12.49 23.97 -17.83
C ILE A 626 11.27 23.11 -18.20
N ASP A 627 11.16 21.90 -17.64
CA ASP A 627 9.90 21.13 -17.64
C ASP A 627 9.33 21.11 -16.22
N VAL A 628 8.01 21.23 -16.14
CA VAL A 628 7.27 21.15 -14.88
C VAL A 628 6.20 20.09 -15.02
N ILE A 629 6.29 19.08 -14.15
CA ILE A 629 5.29 18.03 -13.98
C ILE A 629 4.70 18.21 -12.59
N ALA A 630 3.54 18.87 -12.50
CA ALA A 630 2.97 19.29 -11.23
C ALA A 630 1.52 18.85 -11.04
N MET A 631 1.24 18.25 -9.89
CA MET A 631 -0.14 18.12 -9.37
C MET A 631 -0.57 19.33 -8.53
N ALA A 632 0.37 20.23 -8.22
CA ALA A 632 0.08 21.52 -7.62
C ALA A 632 -0.69 22.41 -8.62
N GLY A 633 -1.77 23.02 -8.15
CA GLY A 633 -2.58 23.96 -8.93
C GLY A 633 -3.35 24.90 -8.02
N GLU A 634 -3.64 26.11 -8.48
CA GLU A 634 -4.43 27.08 -7.72
C GLU A 634 -5.81 26.51 -7.39
N GLY A 635 -6.24 26.64 -6.14
CA GLY A 635 -7.50 26.11 -5.64
C GLY A 635 -7.51 24.60 -5.37
N ARG A 636 -6.44 23.86 -5.73
CA ARG A 636 -6.37 22.40 -5.57
C ARG A 636 -6.00 22.01 -4.14
N PHE A 637 -6.48 20.86 -3.71
CA PHE A 637 -6.23 20.34 -2.36
C PHE A 637 -5.19 19.23 -2.41
N VAL A 638 -4.14 19.36 -1.61
CA VAL A 638 -3.14 18.32 -1.37
C VAL A 638 -3.63 17.45 -0.21
N SER A 639 -4.06 16.25 -0.54
CA SER A 639 -4.61 15.28 0.41
C SER A 639 -3.55 14.70 1.35
N PRO A 640 -3.85 14.46 2.64
CA PRO A 640 -2.90 13.87 3.58
C PRO A 640 -2.64 12.37 3.36
N TYR A 641 -3.41 11.67 2.51
CA TYR A 641 -3.37 10.21 2.40
C TYR A 641 -2.21 9.65 1.55
N TYR A 642 -1.53 10.47 0.75
CA TYR A 642 -0.55 10.01 -0.26
C TYR A 642 0.87 10.51 0.00
N ASP A 643 1.75 10.45 -0.99
CA ASP A 643 3.08 11.04 -0.87
C ASP A 643 3.00 12.58 -0.90
N SER A 644 4.03 13.24 -0.36
CA SER A 644 4.09 14.70 -0.26
C SER A 644 4.53 15.38 -1.56
N MET A 645 4.91 14.65 -2.61
CA MET A 645 5.46 15.25 -3.83
C MET A 645 4.35 15.92 -4.65
N ILE A 646 4.47 17.23 -4.85
CA ILE A 646 3.47 18.05 -5.55
C ILE A 646 3.94 18.55 -6.92
N ALA A 647 5.25 18.57 -7.16
CA ALA A 647 5.82 18.86 -8.48
C ALA A 647 7.21 18.23 -8.67
N GLN A 648 7.54 17.95 -9.92
CA GLN A 648 8.90 17.72 -10.42
C GLN A 648 9.27 18.91 -11.29
N ILE A 649 10.40 19.54 -11.01
CA ILE A 649 10.90 20.67 -11.80
C ILE A 649 12.26 20.28 -12.35
N ILE A 650 12.36 20.23 -13.68
CA ILE A 650 13.53 19.72 -14.38
C ILE A 650 14.14 20.84 -15.19
N ALA A 651 15.42 21.12 -14.96
CA ALA A 651 16.17 22.06 -15.78
C ALA A 651 17.13 21.30 -16.70
N ARG A 652 17.27 21.78 -17.94
CA ARG A 652 18.32 21.38 -18.87
C ARG A 652 19.25 22.55 -19.16
N GLY A 653 20.55 22.29 -19.24
CA GLY A 653 21.58 23.26 -19.62
C GLY A 653 22.74 22.60 -20.37
N PRO A 654 23.68 23.39 -20.93
CA PRO A 654 24.86 22.86 -21.61
C PRO A 654 25.85 22.15 -20.69
N ASP A 655 25.88 22.51 -19.41
CA ASP A 655 26.75 21.93 -18.38
C ASP A 655 26.08 21.98 -17.01
N ARG A 656 26.54 21.10 -16.10
CA ARG A 656 26.00 20.95 -14.74
C ARG A 656 25.88 22.26 -13.96
N ALA A 657 26.92 23.09 -13.97
CA ALA A 657 26.93 24.33 -13.19
C ALA A 657 25.92 25.36 -13.73
N SER A 658 25.77 25.44 -15.05
CA SER A 658 24.74 26.25 -15.69
C SER A 658 23.32 25.75 -15.41
N THR A 659 23.13 24.42 -15.39
CA THR A 659 21.84 23.78 -15.09
C THR A 659 21.42 24.01 -13.64
N ALA A 660 22.32 23.81 -12.67
CA ALA A 660 22.04 24.03 -11.26
C ALA A 660 21.65 25.49 -10.97
N ARG A 661 22.38 26.45 -11.56
CA ARG A 661 22.07 27.87 -11.44
C ARG A 661 20.71 28.21 -12.05
N ARG A 662 20.44 27.72 -13.26
CA ARG A 662 19.14 27.92 -13.94
C ARG A 662 17.99 27.39 -13.10
N LEU A 663 18.13 26.18 -12.54
CA LEU A 663 17.10 25.60 -11.68
C LEU A 663 16.87 26.45 -10.42
N ALA A 664 17.94 26.90 -9.77
CA ALA A 664 17.82 27.79 -8.61
C ALA A 664 17.12 29.13 -8.93
N GLU A 665 17.50 29.78 -10.04
CA GLU A 665 16.88 31.03 -10.51
C GLU A 665 15.41 30.85 -10.94
N TYR A 666 15.05 29.66 -11.41
CA TYR A 666 13.67 29.30 -11.69
C TYR A 666 12.88 29.13 -10.40
N LEU A 667 13.42 28.39 -9.42
CA LEU A 667 12.77 28.16 -8.13
C LEU A 667 12.52 29.45 -7.34
N ASP A 668 13.38 30.46 -7.44
CA ASP A 668 13.14 31.79 -6.83
C ASP A 668 11.85 32.46 -7.33
N ARG A 669 11.37 32.09 -8.52
CA ARG A 669 10.17 32.65 -9.15
C ARG A 669 8.95 31.75 -9.02
N VAL A 670 9.13 30.50 -8.54
CA VAL A 670 8.03 29.60 -8.25
C VAL A 670 7.31 30.08 -7.00
N ARG A 671 5.97 30.01 -7.03
CA ARG A 671 5.14 30.40 -5.89
C ARG A 671 4.05 29.38 -5.66
N ILE A 672 4.02 28.81 -4.47
CA ILE A 672 2.96 27.89 -4.03
C ILE A 672 2.57 28.33 -2.61
N ARG A 673 1.39 28.95 -2.47
CA ARG A 673 0.87 29.45 -1.18
C ARG A 673 -0.27 28.58 -0.65
N GLY A 674 -0.53 28.67 0.65
CA GLY A 674 -1.54 27.90 1.36
C GLY A 674 -1.01 26.60 1.97
N ILE A 675 0.16 26.14 1.51
CA ILE A 675 0.92 25.02 2.06
C ILE A 675 2.41 25.35 2.10
N ALA A 676 3.14 24.78 3.04
CA ALA A 676 4.60 24.84 3.06
C ALA A 676 5.21 23.87 2.05
N THR A 677 6.37 24.23 1.50
CA THR A 677 7.12 23.39 0.56
C THR A 677 8.62 23.41 0.86
N ASN A 678 9.34 22.40 0.34
CA ASN A 678 10.79 22.31 0.45
C ASN A 678 11.57 23.18 -0.56
N ILE A 679 10.91 24.08 -1.31
CA ILE A 679 11.55 24.91 -2.36
C ILE A 679 12.75 25.69 -1.81
N ALA A 680 12.63 26.28 -0.63
CA ALA A 680 13.72 27.03 0.01
C ALA A 680 14.95 26.14 0.26
N LEU A 681 14.74 24.93 0.80
CA LEU A 681 15.82 23.96 1.03
C LEU A 681 16.49 23.55 -0.28
N VAL A 682 15.71 23.16 -1.29
CA VAL A 682 16.23 22.74 -2.60
C VAL A 682 17.03 23.86 -3.25
N THR A 683 16.54 25.10 -3.19
CA THR A 683 17.23 26.27 -3.74
C THR A 683 18.57 26.51 -3.04
N ARG A 684 18.64 26.31 -1.72
CA ARG A 684 19.90 26.39 -0.95
C ARG A 684 20.86 25.27 -1.34
N ILE A 685 20.39 24.03 -1.56
CA ILE A 685 21.22 22.92 -2.05
C ILE A 685 21.84 23.27 -3.41
N LEU A 686 21.05 23.78 -4.36
CA LEU A 686 21.52 24.11 -5.70
C LEU A 686 22.55 25.25 -5.72
N ARG A 687 22.62 26.04 -4.65
CA ARG A 687 23.58 27.13 -4.44
C ARG A 687 24.78 26.75 -3.59
N ASP A 688 24.77 25.54 -3.03
CA ASP A 688 25.79 25.10 -2.11
C ASP A 688 27.10 24.73 -2.80
N GLU A 689 28.24 25.12 -2.21
CA GLU A 689 29.56 24.88 -2.81
C GLU A 689 29.95 23.39 -2.87
N VAL A 690 29.50 22.56 -1.92
CA VAL A 690 29.78 21.11 -1.93
C VAL A 690 28.96 20.46 -3.04
N PHE A 691 27.68 20.78 -3.15
CA PHE A 691 26.83 20.33 -4.25
C PHE A 691 27.36 20.80 -5.61
N LEU A 692 27.70 22.08 -5.77
CA LEU A 692 28.19 22.65 -7.03
C LEU A 692 29.53 22.05 -7.50
N ARG A 693 30.43 21.71 -6.56
CA ARG A 693 31.66 20.97 -6.88
C ARG A 693 31.41 19.53 -7.28
N GLY A 694 30.28 18.95 -6.84
CA GLY A 694 29.96 17.55 -7.10
C GLY A 694 30.81 16.59 -6.30
N ASP A 695 31.33 17.01 -5.14
CA ASP A 695 32.18 16.20 -4.25
C ASP A 695 31.41 15.90 -2.96
N TYR A 696 30.64 14.82 -3.00
CA TYR A 696 29.66 14.45 -1.98
C TYR A 696 29.24 12.99 -2.10
N ASP A 697 28.45 12.49 -1.16
CA ASP A 697 27.87 11.14 -1.17
C ASP A 697 26.45 11.18 -0.58
N THR A 698 25.85 10.03 -0.25
CA THR A 698 24.52 10.00 0.39
C THR A 698 24.46 10.65 1.78
N GLY A 699 25.60 10.92 2.43
CA GLY A 699 25.71 11.67 3.69
C GLY A 699 25.61 13.19 3.52
N TYR A 700 25.62 13.69 2.28
CA TYR A 700 25.60 15.12 1.96
C TYR A 700 24.50 15.92 2.65
N LEU A 701 23.24 15.50 2.51
CA LEU A 701 22.10 16.28 2.98
C LEU A 701 22.02 16.32 4.52
N PRO A 702 22.19 15.20 5.25
CA PRO A 702 22.37 15.24 6.70
C PRO A 702 23.44 16.24 7.14
N GLU A 703 24.64 16.21 6.54
CA GLU A 703 25.73 17.15 6.86
C GLU A 703 25.37 18.60 6.50
N PHE A 704 24.72 18.81 5.36
CA PHE A 704 24.25 20.11 4.91
C PHE A 704 23.30 20.76 5.90
N LEU A 705 22.36 20.00 6.46
CA LEU A 705 21.40 20.49 7.44
C LEU A 705 22.08 20.96 8.73
N THR A 706 23.18 20.33 9.16
CA THR A 706 23.91 20.74 10.38
C THR A 706 24.61 22.10 10.29
N ARG A 707 24.87 22.57 9.06
CA ARG A 707 25.56 23.84 8.80
C ARG A 707 24.65 24.94 8.28
N LEU A 708 23.36 24.67 8.14
CA LEU A 708 22.37 25.65 7.70
C LEU A 708 21.91 26.52 8.88
N ASP A 709 21.57 27.77 8.56
CA ASP A 709 20.79 28.62 9.46
C ASP A 709 19.33 28.12 9.45
N ALA A 710 18.99 27.35 10.50
CA ALA A 710 17.70 26.71 10.69
C ALA A 710 16.57 27.75 10.82
N ASP A 711 16.76 28.77 11.66
CA ASP A 711 15.79 29.86 11.86
C ASP A 711 15.47 30.56 10.54
N ALA A 712 16.51 30.90 9.77
CA ALA A 712 16.33 31.52 8.47
C ALA A 712 15.61 30.59 7.48
N LEU A 713 15.84 29.27 7.52
CA LEU A 713 15.13 28.31 6.67
C LEU A 713 13.64 28.24 7.01
N ILE A 714 13.34 28.10 8.31
CA ILE A 714 11.98 27.97 8.81
C ILE A 714 11.18 29.24 8.50
N ALA A 715 11.77 30.41 8.74
CA ALA A 715 11.14 31.69 8.42
C ALA A 715 10.84 31.85 6.91
N GLU A 716 11.79 31.48 6.04
CA GLU A 716 11.62 31.54 4.58
C GLU A 716 10.50 30.60 4.10
N ILE A 717 10.44 29.37 4.62
CA ILE A 717 9.38 28.40 4.29
C ILE A 717 8.01 28.92 4.74
N ALA A 718 7.93 29.49 5.95
CA ALA A 718 6.68 30.03 6.49
C ALA A 718 6.19 31.27 5.71
N GLU A 719 7.10 32.15 5.32
CA GLU A 719 6.79 33.32 4.48
C GLU A 719 6.31 32.89 3.09
N ALA A 720 6.99 31.94 2.45
CA ALA A 720 6.65 31.42 1.14
C ALA A 720 5.26 30.76 1.12
N ALA A 721 4.90 30.03 2.18
CA ALA A 721 3.57 29.43 2.35
C ALA A 721 2.45 30.47 2.50
N GLY A 722 2.77 31.73 2.82
CA GLY A 722 1.80 32.77 3.14
C GLY A 722 1.21 32.64 4.55
N SER A 723 1.89 31.92 5.45
CA SER A 723 1.44 31.62 6.82
C SER A 723 1.67 32.77 7.82
N GLY A 724 2.24 33.88 7.38
CA GLY A 724 2.50 35.06 8.21
C GLY A 724 1.24 35.87 8.52
N ASP A 725 0.36 35.34 9.37
CA ASP A 725 -0.51 36.10 10.31
C ASP A 725 -1.50 35.21 11.12
N GLY A 726 -1.40 33.88 11.02
CA GLY A 726 -2.33 32.96 11.66
C GLY A 726 -2.01 32.58 13.11
N ALA A 727 -1.37 33.46 13.91
CA ALA A 727 -1.24 33.18 15.34
C ALA A 727 -2.66 33.14 15.94
N ILE A 728 -3.11 31.95 16.32
CA ILE A 728 -4.36 31.73 17.05
C ILE A 728 -4.21 32.45 18.40
N GLY A 729 -4.63 33.72 18.46
CA GLY A 729 -4.56 34.51 19.68
C GLY A 729 -5.46 33.93 20.77
N ARG A 730 -5.17 34.22 22.04
CA ARG A 730 -5.93 33.70 23.20
C ARG A 730 -7.44 33.93 23.08
N GLU A 731 -7.87 35.03 22.46
CA GLU A 731 -9.29 35.34 22.21
C GLU A 731 -10.00 34.35 21.25
N SER A 732 -9.26 33.69 20.35
CA SER A 732 -9.84 32.78 19.36
C SER A 732 -10.10 31.37 19.88
N ILE A 733 -9.38 30.96 20.93
CA ILE A 733 -9.58 29.67 21.61
C ILE A 733 -10.57 29.74 22.77
N VAL A 734 -10.81 30.92 23.35
CA VAL A 734 -11.79 31.08 24.43
C VAL A 734 -13.21 30.92 23.86
N ILE A 735 -14.05 30.17 24.56
CA ILE A 735 -15.49 30.12 24.28
C ILE A 735 -16.15 31.30 24.99
N GLU A 736 -16.88 32.14 24.25
CA GLU A 736 -17.60 33.30 24.82
C GLU A 736 -18.49 32.87 26.00
N ASP A 737 -18.46 33.65 27.08
CA ASP A 737 -19.19 33.40 28.33
C ASP A 737 -18.85 32.07 29.05
N SER A 738 -17.64 31.52 28.83
CA SER A 738 -17.17 30.27 29.45
C SER A 738 -15.69 30.32 29.88
N ASP A 739 -15.31 29.45 30.82
CA ASP A 739 -13.92 29.12 31.18
C ASP A 739 -13.32 28.00 30.29
N GLU A 740 -14.08 27.54 29.28
CA GLU A 740 -13.65 26.53 28.32
C GLU A 740 -12.77 27.10 27.19
N LEU A 741 -11.81 26.29 26.76
CA LEU A 741 -10.84 26.55 25.71
C LEU A 741 -11.01 25.51 24.59
N LYS A 742 -11.05 25.97 23.35
CA LYS A 742 -11.02 25.15 22.13
C LYS A 742 -9.61 24.62 21.92
N VAL A 743 -9.48 23.36 21.53
CA VAL A 743 -8.26 22.77 20.98
C VAL A 743 -8.48 22.57 19.50
N LEU A 744 -7.76 23.33 18.68
CA LEU A 744 -7.92 23.32 17.22
C LEU A 744 -6.87 22.41 16.58
N ALA A 745 -7.13 21.87 15.40
CA ALA A 745 -6.15 21.05 14.70
C ALA A 745 -4.94 21.92 14.28
N PRO A 746 -3.71 21.56 14.67
CA PRO A 746 -2.51 22.35 14.34
C PRO A 746 -2.15 22.26 12.85
N SER A 747 -2.57 21.19 12.19
CA SER A 747 -2.33 20.92 10.77
C SER A 747 -3.47 20.08 10.20
N THR A 748 -3.55 20.05 8.88
CA THR A 748 -4.41 19.11 8.16
C THR A 748 -3.83 17.69 8.27
N GLY A 749 -4.67 16.68 8.49
CA GLY A 749 -4.25 15.29 8.67
C GLY A 749 -5.41 14.36 9.01
N ILE A 750 -5.10 13.09 9.26
CA ILE A 750 -6.06 12.07 9.72
C ILE A 750 -5.90 11.90 11.22
N LEU A 751 -7.00 12.08 11.95
CA LEU A 751 -6.97 12.08 13.40
C LEU A 751 -7.23 10.69 13.97
N TYR A 752 -6.33 10.25 14.85
CA TYR A 752 -6.41 9.00 15.59
C TYR A 752 -6.56 9.30 17.08
N LEU A 753 -7.68 8.88 17.66
CA LEU A 753 -7.94 9.01 19.09
C LEU A 753 -7.27 7.91 19.92
N THR A 754 -6.78 6.85 19.28
CA THR A 754 -6.14 5.70 19.93
C THR A 754 -4.72 5.50 19.36
N PRO A 755 -3.76 4.99 20.15
CA PRO A 755 -2.41 4.68 19.65
C PRO A 755 -2.39 3.53 18.64
N SER A 756 -3.33 2.61 18.79
CA SER A 756 -3.59 1.52 17.85
C SER A 756 -5.08 1.15 17.91
N PRO A 757 -5.64 0.45 16.90
CA PRO A 757 -7.05 0.09 16.89
C PRO A 757 -7.53 -0.72 18.11
N ASN A 758 -6.61 -1.39 18.82
CA ASN A 758 -6.89 -2.25 19.96
C ASN A 758 -6.55 -1.59 21.32
N GLU A 759 -6.03 -0.37 21.30
CA GLU A 759 -5.67 0.38 22.51
C GLU A 759 -6.75 1.38 22.89
N PRO A 760 -6.88 1.70 24.20
CA PRO A 760 -7.82 2.71 24.64
C PRO A 760 -7.49 4.08 24.04
N ALA A 761 -8.49 4.94 23.95
CA ALA A 761 -8.26 6.32 23.52
C ALA A 761 -7.28 7.03 24.45
N TYR A 762 -6.44 7.88 23.87
CA TYR A 762 -5.49 8.73 24.60
C TYR A 762 -6.19 9.50 25.73
N VAL A 763 -7.36 10.08 25.41
CA VAL A 763 -8.18 10.87 26.34
C VAL A 763 -9.67 10.64 26.09
N GLY A 764 -10.47 10.79 27.13
CA GLY A 764 -11.93 10.70 27.09
C GLY A 764 -12.59 11.93 27.72
N VAL A 765 -13.88 12.15 27.44
CA VAL A 765 -14.65 13.21 28.10
C VAL A 765 -14.66 12.97 29.61
N GLY A 766 -14.29 13.99 30.39
CA GLY A 766 -14.15 13.94 31.84
C GLY A 766 -12.75 13.57 32.34
N HIS A 767 -11.80 13.26 31.45
CA HIS A 767 -10.40 13.03 31.84
C HIS A 767 -9.69 14.35 32.17
N ARG A 768 -8.81 14.33 33.17
CA ARG A 768 -7.85 15.39 33.43
C ARG A 768 -6.56 15.10 32.66
N VAL A 769 -6.02 16.10 31.98
CA VAL A 769 -4.86 15.96 31.11
C VAL A 769 -3.85 17.06 31.41
N ALA A 770 -2.58 16.71 31.45
CA ALA A 770 -1.48 17.68 31.55
C ALA A 770 -1.22 18.33 30.17
N ALA A 771 -0.59 19.51 30.15
CA ALA A 771 -0.30 20.19 28.89
C ALA A 771 0.61 19.37 27.95
N THR A 772 1.45 18.50 28.52
CA THR A 772 2.39 17.62 27.81
C THR A 772 1.82 16.23 27.50
N GLN A 773 0.59 15.94 27.90
CA GLN A 773 -0.04 14.65 27.64
C GLN A 773 -0.58 14.58 26.22
N THR A 774 -0.34 13.47 25.53
CA THR A 774 -0.88 13.24 24.19
C THR A 774 -2.40 13.14 24.23
N LEU A 775 -3.07 13.97 23.43
CA LEU A 775 -4.53 13.98 23.29
C LEU A 775 -5.01 13.10 22.14
N CYS A 776 -4.27 13.12 21.03
CA CYS A 776 -4.52 12.34 19.82
C CYS A 776 -3.23 12.27 18.98
N GLN A 777 -3.28 11.51 17.89
CA GLN A 777 -2.26 11.55 16.85
C GLN A 777 -2.87 12.06 15.54
N LEU A 778 -2.10 12.86 14.81
CA LEU A 778 -2.40 13.22 13.43
C LEU A 778 -1.47 12.47 12.50
N GLU A 779 -2.03 11.75 11.53
CA GLU A 779 -1.30 11.16 10.43
C GLU A 779 -1.39 12.05 9.19
N ALA A 780 -0.26 12.38 8.60
CA ALA A 780 -0.22 12.92 7.25
C ALA A 780 0.97 12.30 6.52
N PHE A 781 0.76 11.86 5.27
CA PHE A 781 1.78 11.23 4.44
C PHE A 781 2.50 10.06 5.15
N LYS A 782 1.75 9.23 5.92
CA LYS A 782 2.25 8.11 6.74
C LYS A 782 3.15 8.49 7.92
N ILE A 783 3.19 9.77 8.29
CA ILE A 783 3.91 10.28 9.46
C ILE A 783 2.90 10.60 10.55
N PHE A 784 3.06 9.94 11.70
CA PHE A 784 2.23 10.16 12.89
C PHE A 784 2.86 11.21 13.79
N THR A 785 2.11 12.29 14.06
CA THR A 785 2.51 13.37 14.95
C THR A 785 1.58 13.38 16.17
N PRO A 786 2.10 13.13 17.39
CA PRO A 786 1.29 13.29 18.60
C PRO A 786 0.93 14.76 18.82
N VAL A 787 -0.29 15.02 19.28
CA VAL A 787 -0.79 16.37 19.59
C VAL A 787 -0.92 16.53 21.11
N HIS A 788 -0.27 17.54 21.64
CA HIS A 788 -0.32 17.98 23.05
C HIS A 788 -0.90 19.39 23.14
N LEU A 789 -1.42 19.79 24.30
CA LEU A 789 -1.87 21.17 24.51
C LEU A 789 -0.69 22.16 24.46
N GLY A 790 0.48 21.74 24.95
CA GLY A 790 1.69 22.56 24.93
C GLY A 790 2.17 22.92 23.52
N ASP A 791 1.85 22.11 22.51
CA ASP A 791 2.28 22.33 21.12
C ASP A 791 1.70 23.61 20.51
N PHE A 792 0.62 24.15 21.09
CA PHE A 792 -0.03 25.38 20.65
C PHE A 792 0.55 26.63 21.32
N ASN A 793 1.45 26.48 22.30
CA ASN A 793 2.00 27.62 23.00
C ASN A 793 3.03 28.35 22.13
N PRO A 794 2.82 29.64 21.83
CA PRO A 794 3.80 30.44 21.11
C PRO A 794 5.09 30.62 21.94
N PRO A 795 6.29 30.53 21.33
CA PRO A 795 7.55 30.62 22.06
C PRO A 795 7.82 31.99 22.70
N ASP A 796 7.31 33.08 22.09
CA ASP A 796 7.56 34.47 22.52
C ASP A 796 6.32 35.21 23.03
N GLN A 797 5.23 34.50 23.35
CA GLN A 797 3.99 35.08 23.88
C GLN A 797 3.49 34.28 25.09
N PRO A 798 2.58 34.83 25.92
CA PRO A 798 2.00 34.08 27.03
C PRO A 798 1.38 32.76 26.55
N PRO A 799 1.57 31.65 27.29
CA PRO A 799 1.06 30.34 26.88
C PRO A 799 -0.46 30.39 26.71
N LEU A 800 -0.95 29.72 25.66
CA LEU A 800 -2.38 29.50 25.44
C LEU A 800 -2.91 28.46 26.44
N TYR A 801 -2.10 27.45 26.73
CA TYR A 801 -2.35 26.41 27.73
C TYR A 801 -1.17 26.40 28.72
N GLU A 802 -1.43 26.77 29.97
CA GLU A 802 -0.42 26.82 31.03
C GLU A 802 0.30 25.45 31.19
N PRO A 803 1.64 25.39 31.05
CA PRO A 803 2.39 24.12 31.04
C PRO A 803 2.24 23.28 32.31
N ASP A 804 2.10 23.94 33.47
CA ASP A 804 2.03 23.29 34.79
C ASP A 804 0.59 23.04 35.25
N SER A 805 -0.43 23.36 34.44
CA SER A 805 -1.83 23.18 34.80
C SER A 805 -2.43 21.88 34.26
N GLU A 806 -3.42 21.34 34.99
CA GLU A 806 -4.30 20.30 34.48
C GLU A 806 -5.50 20.90 33.74
N PHE A 807 -5.94 20.22 32.69
CA PHE A 807 -7.12 20.58 31.93
C PHE A 807 -8.13 19.44 31.95
N LEU A 808 -9.41 19.74 32.17
CA LEU A 808 -10.50 18.79 32.07
C LEU A 808 -11.01 18.75 30.63
N VAL A 809 -11.00 17.59 29.98
CA VAL A 809 -11.60 17.41 28.65
C VAL A 809 -13.12 17.42 28.78
N THR A 810 -13.79 18.46 28.28
CA THR A 810 -15.25 18.59 28.38
C THR A 810 -15.97 18.08 27.14
N ARG A 811 -15.33 18.15 25.96
CA ARG A 811 -15.88 17.64 24.69
C ARG A 811 -14.80 17.09 23.77
N ILE A 812 -15.19 16.09 22.98
CA ILE A 812 -14.46 15.56 21.84
C ILE A 812 -15.37 15.75 20.62
N ASN A 813 -14.92 16.49 19.62
CA ASN A 813 -15.75 16.94 18.49
C ASN A 813 -15.48 16.17 17.20
N VAL A 814 -14.60 15.17 17.25
CA VAL A 814 -14.09 14.41 16.12
C VAL A 814 -14.13 12.91 16.39
N SER A 815 -14.16 12.09 15.33
CA SER A 815 -14.04 10.64 15.41
C SER A 815 -12.67 10.15 14.95
N GLY A 816 -12.19 9.01 15.49
CA GLY A 816 -10.97 8.38 15.00
C GLY A 816 -11.08 7.98 13.52
N GLY A 817 -10.02 8.19 12.74
CA GLY A 817 -9.97 7.97 11.29
C GLY A 817 -10.56 9.12 10.46
N GLN A 818 -11.02 10.20 11.08
CA GLN A 818 -11.57 11.37 10.39
C GLN A 818 -10.44 12.27 9.85
N GLN A 819 -10.57 12.74 8.60
CA GLN A 819 -9.75 13.84 8.10
C GLN A 819 -10.15 15.17 8.78
N VAL A 820 -9.17 15.89 9.28
CA VAL A 820 -9.31 17.23 9.85
C VAL A 820 -8.44 18.21 9.07
N ASN A 821 -8.86 19.46 8.97
CA ASN A 821 -8.10 20.57 8.41
C ASN A 821 -7.51 21.42 9.52
N ALA A 822 -6.41 22.11 9.22
CA ALA A 822 -5.85 23.10 10.15
C ALA A 822 -6.92 24.11 10.61
N GLY A 823 -7.09 24.26 11.92
CA GLY A 823 -8.11 25.11 12.54
C GLY A 823 -9.44 24.42 12.89
N ASP A 824 -9.66 23.16 12.49
CA ASP A 824 -10.86 22.41 12.88
C ASP A 824 -10.90 22.17 14.40
N LEU A 825 -12.09 22.28 15.01
CA LEU A 825 -12.26 22.07 16.45
C LEU A 825 -12.16 20.58 16.80
N LEU A 826 -11.09 20.20 17.51
CA LEU A 826 -10.84 18.81 17.93
C LEU A 826 -11.44 18.50 19.30
N PHE A 827 -11.06 19.29 20.29
CA PHE A 827 -11.46 19.11 21.69
C PHE A 827 -11.93 20.43 22.30
N VAL A 828 -12.68 20.33 23.38
CA VAL A 828 -12.90 21.46 24.31
C VAL A 828 -12.36 21.04 25.66
N VAL A 829 -11.51 21.88 26.24
CA VAL A 829 -10.85 21.64 27.53
C VAL A 829 -11.10 22.81 28.48
N ARG A 830 -11.06 22.56 29.78
CA ARG A 830 -11.29 23.59 30.80
C ARG A 830 -10.17 23.55 31.83
N PRO A 831 -9.50 24.67 32.15
CA PRO A 831 -8.48 24.69 33.21
C PRO A 831 -9.08 24.19 34.52
N VAL A 832 -8.36 23.31 35.21
CA VAL A 832 -8.71 22.89 36.57
C VAL A 832 -8.07 23.88 37.53
N ALA A 833 -8.86 24.50 38.40
CA ALA A 833 -8.31 25.35 39.46
C ALA A 833 -7.55 24.49 40.48
N ASP A 834 -6.36 24.95 40.87
CA ASP A 834 -5.66 24.41 42.03
C ASP A 834 -6.49 24.72 43.30
N ASP A 835 -7.01 23.68 43.96
CA ASP A 835 -7.66 23.79 45.27
C ASP A 835 -6.65 24.03 46.41
#